data_AF-A0A3B0ZHH9-F1
#
_entry.id   AF-A0A3B0ZHH9-F1
#
_cell.length_a   1.000
_cell.length_b   1.000
_cell.length_c   1.000
_cell.angle_alpha   90.00
_cell.angle_beta   90.00
_cell.angle_gamma   90.00
#
_symmetry.space_group_name_H-M   'P 1'
#
loop_
_entity.id
_entity.type
_entity.pdbx_description
1 polymer ?
#
loop_
_entity_poly.entity_id
_entity_poly.type
_entity_poly.pdbx_seq_one_letter_code
_entity_poly.pdbx_strand_id
1 'polypeptide(L)'
;MNSDHDFSGLAWVKGEIEETLHQAQSTLENYVENPDDVTQLRFCATYLHQVRGTLKILELYGAELLAEEMEKVVHALLKEKINQRDDAYEVLLKAILQMPGYLERISSGHTDIPIILLPLLNDLRASRGQSLLSNNSLFSPDLSASAPGKRDAPGKQQGETALRKLRQQFQANLVSWYHDPTRHQPLIRMSGVVGKIEAQQSDNTQVWWVARGLFEAIAIGGAELSSAIKMLIGQIDREIKQLINKKEDYNPRHAAQLTKNMLFYIAHCDKKSALVNEIKQAFNLESLLLNDDELNDARGELGGPNSDLLNVVSQALKEELLKIKDSLDLFVRNPDKMSLNIEEMRENLRQVGDTLGMLGQGVLRNRIIEQSEFIDTLIDEKGQLNDTHLMKVASALLSVESSLSTLVEQSKLDTREQTDIQGVDQDAEYHQLMQDVVREALQEITQIKERIVAFAENRENNSLLTEVPQLLSQVKGGLLILGIEQPAVLLEEISQLISHHFLGEQAPVNCQNIDLLADTITGIEYYLEALVEHRNDRPEILSFARYSLDTLQRGIKPEKQLEEPEPEPEPQATPYVKDDDLDDMQDIFIEEAEEELENITTQLACWQENSDDQTALSTLRRSFHTLKGSGRLVGADEIAEFSWSIESLLNKVIDETLKPGEELFDIIQQSISLLPALITSLRDQTPHTFNVEAVRQRADRLGDHKTAHDNSIATITLETETETETETETETETETETETETETETETETETETETETETETETETETETETETETETETETET
;
A
#
# COMPACT_ATOMS: atom_id res chain seq x y z
N MET A 1 -25.50 -32.25 7.89
CA MET A 1 -25.15 -33.09 9.06
C MET A 1 -23.98 -32.39 9.70
N ASN A 2 -24.17 -31.80 10.88
CA ASN A 2 -23.09 -31.21 11.67
C ASN A 2 -22.11 -32.33 11.99
N SER A 3 -20.89 -32.23 11.49
CA SER A 3 -19.78 -33.03 11.98
C SER A 3 -19.42 -32.49 13.35
N ASP A 4 -20.01 -33.06 14.40
CA ASP A 4 -19.32 -33.21 15.68
C ASP A 4 -18.01 -33.97 15.37
N HIS A 5 -16.96 -33.23 15.02
CA HIS A 5 -15.61 -33.80 15.02
C HIS A 5 -15.33 -34.22 16.45
N ASP A 6 -14.90 -35.46 16.61
CA ASP A 6 -14.67 -36.09 17.90
C ASP A 6 -13.41 -35.44 18.53
N PHE A 7 -13.58 -34.27 19.16
CA PHE A 7 -12.52 -33.49 19.82
C PHE A 7 -11.80 -34.29 20.93
N SER A 8 -12.31 -35.48 21.26
CA SER A 8 -11.69 -36.46 22.15
C SER A 8 -10.32 -36.94 21.66
N GLY A 9 -10.09 -37.02 20.35
CA GLY A 9 -8.81 -37.42 19.77
C GLY A 9 -7.71 -36.37 19.97
N LEU A 10 -8.03 -35.08 19.76
CA LEU A 10 -7.08 -33.99 19.97
C LEU A 10 -6.68 -33.85 21.44
N ALA A 11 -7.63 -33.97 22.38
CA ALA A 11 -7.35 -33.87 23.81
C ALA A 11 -6.34 -34.94 24.31
N TRP A 12 -6.27 -36.11 23.65
CA TRP A 12 -5.34 -37.18 24.03
C TRP A 12 -3.94 -37.00 23.43
N VAL A 13 -3.84 -36.37 22.25
CA VAL A 13 -2.58 -36.25 21.50
C VAL A 13 -1.96 -34.84 21.60
N LYS A 14 -2.71 -33.84 22.09
CA LYS A 14 -2.26 -32.46 22.22
C LYS A 14 -0.96 -32.32 23.02
N GLY A 15 -0.84 -32.98 24.18
CA GLY A 15 0.39 -32.93 24.98
C GLY A 15 1.61 -33.50 24.25
N GLU A 16 1.41 -34.52 23.40
CA GLU A 16 2.47 -35.08 22.56
C GLU A 16 2.86 -34.13 21.42
N ILE A 17 1.87 -33.47 20.80
CA ILE A 17 2.11 -32.46 19.76
C ILE A 17 2.86 -31.26 20.34
N GLU A 18 2.46 -30.77 21.52
CA GLU A 18 3.11 -29.66 22.21
C GLU A 18 4.56 -30.00 22.58
N GLU A 19 4.82 -31.20 23.12
CA GLU A 19 6.16 -31.68 23.40
C GLU A 19 7.01 -31.78 22.13
N THR A 20 6.44 -32.31 21.04
CA THR A 20 7.12 -32.42 19.75
C THR A 20 7.43 -31.04 19.14
N LEU A 21 6.52 -30.07 19.29
CA LEU A 21 6.74 -28.69 18.88
C LEU A 21 7.83 -28.01 19.72
N HIS A 22 7.88 -28.26 21.02
CA HIS A 22 8.95 -27.77 21.89
C HIS A 22 10.32 -28.34 21.49
N GLN A 23 10.38 -29.62 21.08
CA GLN A 23 11.59 -30.23 20.52
C GLN A 23 11.98 -29.62 19.17
N ALA A 24 11.01 -29.33 18.29
CA ALA A 24 11.25 -28.62 17.03
C ALA A 24 11.79 -27.21 17.27
N GLN A 25 11.27 -26.49 18.27
CA GLN A 25 11.75 -25.18 18.70
C GLN A 25 13.20 -25.25 19.19
N SER A 26 13.49 -26.10 20.16
CA SER A 26 14.83 -26.19 20.76
C SER A 26 15.89 -26.57 19.71
N THR A 27 15.57 -27.47 18.78
CA THR A 27 16.50 -27.82 17.69
C THR A 27 16.69 -26.68 16.69
N LEU A 28 15.66 -25.88 16.41
CA LEU A 28 15.81 -24.68 15.60
C LEU A 28 16.70 -23.63 16.29
N GLU A 29 16.49 -23.38 17.58
CA GLU A 29 17.30 -22.43 18.38
C GLU A 29 18.77 -22.84 18.40
N ASN A 30 19.07 -24.13 18.67
CA ASN A 30 20.43 -24.66 18.65
C ASN A 30 21.11 -24.48 17.27
N TYR A 31 20.35 -24.61 16.17
CA TYR A 31 20.87 -24.35 14.83
C TYR A 31 21.15 -22.87 14.59
N VAL A 32 20.32 -21.97 15.10
CA VAL A 32 20.54 -20.51 14.98
C VAL A 32 21.79 -20.09 15.77
N GLU A 33 22.01 -20.65 16.96
CA GLU A 33 23.23 -20.42 17.74
C GLU A 33 24.49 -21.01 17.08
N ASN A 34 24.35 -22.14 16.38
CA ASN A 34 25.44 -22.81 15.67
C ASN A 34 25.03 -23.29 14.27
N PRO A 35 25.08 -22.41 13.25
CA PRO A 35 24.63 -22.73 11.89
C PRO A 35 25.42 -23.83 11.17
N ASP A 36 26.58 -24.22 11.69
CA ASP A 36 27.41 -25.29 11.11
C ASP A 36 26.84 -26.69 11.42
N ASP A 37 26.02 -26.84 12.48
CA ASP A 37 25.41 -28.14 12.83
C ASP A 37 24.06 -28.36 12.12
N VAL A 38 24.15 -28.69 10.82
CA VAL A 38 22.99 -29.02 9.96
C VAL A 38 22.14 -30.17 10.51
N THR A 39 22.67 -30.98 11.44
CA THR A 39 21.93 -32.07 12.10
C THR A 39 20.74 -31.54 12.89
N GLN A 40 20.89 -30.38 13.54
CA GLN A 40 19.81 -29.73 14.31
C GLN A 40 18.62 -29.42 13.41
N LEU A 41 18.87 -28.84 12.24
CA LEU A 41 17.82 -28.50 11.27
C LEU A 41 17.13 -29.75 10.69
N ARG A 42 17.84 -30.87 10.57
CA ARG A 42 17.24 -32.17 10.19
C ARG A 42 16.35 -32.76 11.28
N PHE A 43 16.72 -32.61 12.55
CA PHE A 43 15.86 -32.99 13.67
C PHE A 43 14.60 -32.13 13.69
N CYS A 44 14.73 -30.80 13.53
CA CYS A 44 13.59 -29.88 13.41
C CYS A 44 12.62 -30.32 12.29
N ALA A 45 13.13 -30.67 11.11
CA ALA A 45 12.31 -31.18 10.01
C ALA A 45 11.55 -32.47 10.39
N THR A 46 12.19 -33.36 11.13
CA THR A 46 11.62 -34.65 11.56
C THR A 46 10.47 -34.42 12.55
N TYR A 47 10.65 -33.53 13.53
CA TYR A 47 9.63 -33.20 14.50
C TYR A 47 8.41 -32.53 13.84
N LEU A 48 8.63 -31.57 12.95
CA LEU A 48 7.54 -30.93 12.20
C LEU A 48 6.78 -31.92 11.29
N HIS A 49 7.49 -32.88 10.70
CA HIS A 49 6.87 -33.95 9.92
C HIS A 49 5.96 -34.86 10.78
N GLN A 50 6.40 -35.20 12.00
CA GLN A 50 5.59 -35.97 12.96
C GLN A 50 4.35 -35.20 13.41
N VAL A 51 4.49 -33.91 13.71
CA VAL A 51 3.37 -33.02 14.02
C VAL A 51 2.36 -33.01 12.88
N ARG A 52 2.82 -32.77 11.64
CA ARG A 52 1.97 -32.77 10.45
C ARG A 52 1.23 -34.10 10.26
N GLY A 53 1.94 -35.22 10.37
CA GLY A 53 1.34 -36.56 10.23
C GLY A 53 0.24 -36.82 11.25
N THR A 54 0.44 -36.37 12.49
CA THR A 54 -0.55 -36.47 13.56
C THR A 54 -1.78 -35.60 13.29
N LEU A 55 -1.58 -34.35 12.89
CA LEU A 55 -2.67 -33.41 12.56
C LEU A 55 -3.51 -33.91 11.36
N LYS A 56 -2.85 -34.52 10.37
CA LYS A 56 -3.51 -35.14 9.23
C LYS A 56 -4.40 -36.33 9.62
N ILE A 57 -3.94 -37.17 10.55
CA ILE A 57 -4.73 -38.29 11.07
C ILE A 57 -5.95 -37.79 11.85
N LEU A 58 -5.83 -36.64 12.52
CA LEU A 58 -6.91 -35.98 13.25
C LEU A 58 -7.84 -35.15 12.34
N GLU A 59 -7.60 -35.13 11.02
CA GLU A 59 -8.35 -34.33 10.03
C GLU A 59 -8.38 -32.82 10.35
N LEU A 60 -7.35 -32.31 11.03
CA LEU A 60 -7.20 -30.88 11.36
C LEU A 60 -6.49 -30.15 10.22
N TYR A 61 -7.26 -29.82 9.19
CA TYR A 61 -6.77 -29.25 7.94
C TYR A 61 -5.99 -27.94 8.11
N GLY A 62 -6.46 -27.01 8.93
CA GLY A 62 -5.80 -25.72 9.14
C GLY A 62 -4.43 -25.88 9.83
N ALA A 63 -4.40 -26.72 10.86
CA ALA A 63 -3.17 -27.02 11.58
C ALA A 63 -2.19 -27.84 10.72
N GLU A 64 -2.68 -28.82 9.94
CA GLU A 64 -1.87 -29.58 8.98
C GLU A 64 -1.22 -28.65 7.96
N LEU A 65 -1.97 -27.69 7.40
CA LEU A 65 -1.47 -26.75 6.41
C LEU A 65 -0.33 -25.89 6.97
N LEU A 66 -0.47 -25.40 8.20
CA LEU A 66 0.59 -24.66 8.87
C LEU A 66 1.83 -25.51 9.11
N ALA A 67 1.65 -26.74 9.61
CA ALA A 67 2.76 -27.69 9.81
C ALA A 67 3.48 -28.02 8.50
N GLU A 68 2.73 -28.16 7.41
CA GLU A 68 3.28 -28.39 6.07
C GLU A 68 4.11 -27.21 5.57
N GLU A 69 3.65 -25.97 5.74
CA GLU A 69 4.43 -24.79 5.33
C GLU A 69 5.69 -24.62 6.21
N MET A 70 5.61 -24.87 7.52
CA MET A 70 6.79 -24.91 8.41
C MET A 70 7.82 -25.95 7.95
N GLU A 71 7.37 -27.18 7.68
CA GLU A 71 8.21 -28.26 7.15
C GLU A 71 8.91 -27.83 5.85
N LYS A 72 8.19 -27.16 4.94
CA LYS A 72 8.77 -26.67 3.68
C LYS A 72 9.83 -25.58 3.87
N VAL A 73 9.70 -24.69 4.87
CA VAL A 73 10.73 -23.70 5.23
C VAL A 73 11.99 -24.39 5.70
N VAL A 74 11.88 -25.36 6.62
CA VAL A 74 13.05 -26.13 7.08
C VAL A 74 13.75 -26.86 5.93
N HIS A 75 12.99 -27.48 5.02
CA HIS A 75 13.57 -28.12 3.83
C HIS A 75 14.23 -27.13 2.87
N ALA A 76 13.72 -25.90 2.76
CA ALA A 76 14.33 -24.86 1.94
C ALA A 76 15.62 -24.32 2.57
N LEU A 77 15.67 -24.20 3.91
CA LEU A 77 16.88 -23.89 4.67
C LEU A 77 17.95 -24.97 4.47
N LEU A 78 17.60 -26.27 4.58
CA LEU A 78 18.51 -27.40 4.35
C LEU A 78 19.09 -27.45 2.93
N LYS A 79 18.36 -26.94 1.94
CA LYS A 79 18.77 -26.91 0.52
C LYS A 79 19.47 -25.60 0.12
N GLU A 80 19.69 -24.69 1.07
CA GLU A 80 20.25 -23.36 0.85
C GLU A 80 19.49 -22.53 -0.20
N LYS A 81 18.17 -22.68 -0.26
CA LYS A 81 17.30 -21.99 -1.24
C LYS A 81 16.67 -20.69 -0.72
N ILE A 82 17.06 -20.24 0.46
CA ILE A 82 16.53 -19.06 1.12
C ILE A 82 17.61 -17.98 1.14
N ASN A 83 17.26 -16.78 0.66
CA ASN A 83 18.17 -15.64 0.56
C ASN A 83 18.34 -14.93 1.92
N GLN A 84 17.25 -14.75 2.67
CA GLN A 84 17.23 -14.12 4.00
C GLN A 84 16.94 -15.21 5.05
N ARG A 85 18.01 -15.78 5.62
CA ARG A 85 17.88 -16.90 6.58
C ARG A 85 17.29 -16.43 7.91
N ASP A 86 17.64 -15.21 8.35
CA ASP A 86 17.18 -14.65 9.64
C ASP A 86 15.66 -14.46 9.64
N ASP A 87 15.09 -13.89 8.58
CA ASP A 87 13.65 -13.74 8.39
C ASP A 87 12.93 -15.10 8.39
N ALA A 88 13.53 -16.12 7.74
CA ALA A 88 12.97 -17.46 7.73
C ALA A 88 12.99 -18.13 9.10
N TYR A 89 14.00 -17.86 9.94
CA TYR A 89 14.05 -18.35 11.32
C TYR A 89 12.98 -17.68 12.18
N GLU A 90 12.85 -16.36 12.08
CA GLU A 90 11.88 -15.58 12.84
C GLU A 90 10.45 -16.05 12.55
N VAL A 91 10.09 -16.17 11.28
CA VAL A 91 8.76 -16.60 10.87
C VAL A 91 8.49 -18.06 11.26
N LEU A 92 9.50 -18.94 11.13
CA LEU A 92 9.36 -20.35 11.53
C LEU A 92 9.16 -20.49 13.04
N LEU A 93 9.92 -19.73 13.84
CA LEU A 93 9.77 -19.71 15.30
C LEU A 93 8.41 -19.16 15.72
N LYS A 94 7.98 -18.04 15.11
CA LYS A 94 6.64 -17.47 15.28
C LYS A 94 5.55 -18.51 15.00
N ALA A 95 5.71 -19.31 13.95
CA ALA A 95 4.75 -20.34 13.58
C ALA A 95 4.68 -21.50 14.58
N ILE A 96 5.84 -21.96 15.06
CA ILE A 96 5.94 -23.01 16.10
C ILE A 96 5.27 -22.52 17.40
N LEU A 97 5.47 -21.27 17.79
CA LEU A 97 4.91 -20.68 19.01
C LEU A 97 3.39 -20.42 18.91
N GLN A 98 2.85 -20.15 17.73
CA GLN A 98 1.41 -19.88 17.53
C GLN A 98 0.57 -21.15 17.37
N MET A 99 1.16 -22.27 16.93
CA MET A 99 0.43 -23.53 16.71
C MET A 99 -0.26 -24.08 17.97
N PRO A 100 0.33 -24.08 19.18
CA PRO A 100 -0.34 -24.52 20.40
C PRO A 100 -1.60 -23.72 20.72
N GLY A 101 -1.57 -22.39 20.55
CA GLY A 101 -2.75 -21.53 20.74
C GLY A 101 -3.88 -21.87 19.77
N TYR A 102 -3.54 -22.19 18.52
CA TYR A 102 -4.50 -22.67 17.53
C TYR A 102 -5.13 -24.01 17.90
N LEU A 103 -4.32 -24.96 18.39
CA LEU A 103 -4.82 -26.25 18.87
C LEU A 103 -5.65 -26.13 20.15
N GLU A 104 -5.31 -25.22 21.06
CA GLU A 104 -6.09 -24.91 22.26
C GLU A 104 -7.49 -24.44 21.89
N ARG A 105 -7.58 -23.51 20.93
CA ARG A 105 -8.86 -23.00 20.41
C ARG A 105 -9.73 -24.14 19.88
N ILE A 106 -9.17 -25.02 19.04
CA ILE A 106 -9.89 -26.18 18.51
C ILE A 106 -10.31 -27.13 19.64
N SER A 107 -9.41 -27.39 20.60
CA SER A 107 -9.71 -28.26 21.75
C SER A 107 -10.78 -27.69 22.69
N SER A 108 -10.95 -26.36 22.70
CA SER A 108 -12.00 -25.64 23.44
C SER A 108 -13.37 -25.70 22.75
N GLY A 109 -13.50 -26.43 21.63
CA GLY A 109 -14.75 -26.63 20.91
C GLY A 109 -15.00 -25.64 19.77
N HIS A 110 -14.00 -24.83 19.40
CA HIS A 110 -14.08 -23.98 18.23
C HIS A 110 -13.77 -24.76 16.94
N THR A 111 -14.33 -24.29 15.82
CA THR A 111 -14.08 -24.87 14.50
C THR A 111 -12.64 -24.65 14.06
N ASP A 112 -12.08 -25.62 13.32
CA ASP A 112 -10.80 -25.47 12.60
C ASP A 112 -10.99 -24.43 11.47
N ILE A 113 -10.39 -23.26 11.61
CA ILE A 113 -10.58 -22.10 10.73
C ILE A 113 -9.22 -21.72 10.12
N PRO A 114 -8.84 -22.26 8.96
CA PRO A 114 -7.50 -22.02 8.39
C PRO A 114 -7.21 -20.55 8.05
N ILE A 115 -8.25 -19.74 7.81
CA ILE A 115 -8.09 -18.35 7.36
C ILE A 115 -7.44 -17.44 8.42
N ILE A 116 -7.55 -17.75 9.72
CA ILE A 116 -6.86 -16.98 10.77
C ILE A 116 -5.35 -17.19 10.73
N LEU A 117 -4.90 -18.30 10.15
CA LEU A 117 -3.48 -18.62 9.97
C LEU A 117 -2.91 -18.02 8.67
N LEU A 118 -3.73 -17.38 7.84
CA LEU A 118 -3.32 -16.90 6.52
C LEU A 118 -2.11 -15.94 6.55
N PRO A 119 -2.01 -14.95 7.47
CA PRO A 119 -0.82 -14.11 7.57
C PRO A 119 0.43 -14.95 7.80
N LEU A 120 0.41 -15.81 8.82
CA LEU A 120 1.54 -16.69 9.15
C LEU A 120 1.91 -17.66 8.01
N LEU A 121 0.92 -18.20 7.32
CA LEU A 121 1.13 -19.02 6.13
C LEU A 121 1.78 -18.23 4.99
N ASN A 122 1.42 -16.96 4.83
CA ASN A 122 2.00 -16.07 3.84
C ASN A 122 3.43 -15.66 4.19
N ASP A 123 3.71 -15.36 5.46
CA ASP A 123 5.07 -15.10 5.96
C ASP A 123 6.00 -16.31 5.63
N LEU A 124 5.54 -17.54 5.93
CA LEU A 124 6.29 -18.79 5.66
C LEU A 124 6.50 -19.05 4.16
N ARG A 125 5.62 -18.52 3.31
CA ARG A 125 5.74 -18.63 1.85
C ARG A 125 6.65 -17.55 1.28
N ALA A 126 6.53 -16.33 1.78
CA ALA A 126 7.33 -15.18 1.40
C ALA A 126 8.82 -15.41 1.70
N SER A 127 9.14 -15.99 2.87
CA SER A 127 10.53 -16.37 3.22
C SER A 127 11.16 -17.36 2.23
N ARG A 128 10.35 -18.09 1.45
CA ARG A 128 10.78 -19.01 0.38
C ARG A 128 10.60 -18.45 -1.04
N GLY A 129 10.22 -17.18 -1.18
CA GLY A 129 9.90 -16.54 -2.45
C GLY A 129 8.71 -17.16 -3.18
N GLN A 130 7.77 -17.77 -2.45
CA GLN A 130 6.55 -18.36 -3.02
C GLN A 130 5.42 -17.33 -3.10
N SER A 131 4.51 -17.52 -4.06
CA SER A 131 3.33 -16.66 -4.20
C SER A 131 2.44 -16.76 -2.95
N LEU A 132 1.92 -15.63 -2.49
CA LEU A 132 1.02 -15.56 -1.34
C LEU A 132 -0.28 -16.32 -1.61
N LEU A 133 -0.85 -16.89 -0.56
CA LEU A 133 -2.20 -17.41 -0.54
C LEU A 133 -3.20 -16.26 -0.40
N SER A 134 -4.33 -16.39 -1.09
CA SER A 134 -5.47 -15.47 -0.97
C SER A 134 -6.54 -16.11 -0.10
N ASN A 135 -7.46 -15.32 0.47
CA ASN A 135 -8.61 -15.83 1.25
C ASN A 135 -9.40 -16.91 0.49
N ASN A 136 -9.47 -16.79 -0.83
CA ASN A 136 -10.14 -17.74 -1.73
C ASN A 136 -9.42 -19.10 -1.83
N SER A 137 -8.10 -19.14 -1.61
CA SER A 137 -7.31 -20.37 -1.65
C SER A 137 -7.70 -21.33 -0.54
N LEU A 138 -8.07 -20.81 0.65
CA LEU A 138 -8.45 -21.58 1.83
C LEU A 138 -9.95 -21.94 1.87
N PHE A 139 -10.77 -21.26 1.06
CA PHE A 139 -12.19 -21.54 0.92
C PHE A 139 -12.41 -22.83 0.13
N SER A 140 -12.73 -23.96 0.78
CA SER A 140 -12.83 -25.28 0.12
C SER A 140 -14.28 -25.81 0.06
N PRO A 141 -15.12 -25.32 -0.86
CA PRO A 141 -16.49 -25.79 -1.03
C PRO A 141 -16.51 -27.20 -1.65
N ASP A 142 -17.50 -28.01 -1.28
CA ASP A 142 -17.74 -29.29 -1.92
C ASP A 142 -18.27 -29.09 -3.35
N LEU A 143 -17.45 -29.41 -4.35
CA LEU A 143 -17.78 -29.29 -5.76
C LEU A 143 -18.62 -30.49 -6.28
N SER A 144 -19.10 -31.38 -5.42
CA SER A 144 -20.00 -32.49 -5.83
C SER A 144 -21.41 -32.02 -6.22
N ALA A 145 -21.83 -30.84 -5.78
CA ALA A 145 -23.16 -30.30 -6.02
C ALA A 145 -23.42 -29.94 -7.49
N SER A 146 -24.63 -30.22 -8.00
CA SER A 146 -25.04 -29.94 -9.39
C SER A 146 -26.30 -29.09 -9.45
N ALA A 147 -26.45 -28.32 -10.53
CA ALA A 147 -27.60 -27.43 -10.74
C ALA A 147 -28.95 -28.18 -10.65
N PRO A 148 -29.93 -27.68 -9.89
CA PRO A 148 -31.26 -28.28 -9.80
C PRO A 148 -31.98 -28.30 -11.16
N GLY A 149 -32.43 -29.48 -11.61
CA GLY A 149 -33.37 -29.59 -12.73
C GLY A 149 -32.82 -30.08 -14.09
N LYS A 150 -31.60 -30.60 -14.18
CA LYS A 150 -31.14 -31.32 -15.40
C LYS A 150 -30.59 -32.70 -15.10
N ARG A 151 -31.49 -33.68 -15.08
CA ARG A 151 -31.23 -35.05 -15.54
C ARG A 151 -32.24 -35.29 -16.66
N ASP A 152 -31.78 -35.78 -17.80
CA ASP A 152 -32.59 -36.25 -18.94
C ASP A 152 -33.02 -35.21 -20.00
N ALA A 153 -32.05 -34.65 -20.73
CA ALA A 153 -32.27 -34.42 -22.17
C ALA A 153 -30.93 -34.50 -22.92
N PRO A 154 -30.80 -35.34 -23.97
CA PRO A 154 -29.67 -35.26 -24.89
C PRO A 154 -29.83 -33.98 -25.71
N GLY A 155 -29.30 -32.87 -25.18
CA GLY A 155 -29.24 -31.60 -25.88
C GLY A 155 -28.42 -31.79 -27.15
N LYS A 156 -29.02 -31.52 -28.31
CA LYS A 156 -28.28 -31.47 -29.58
C LYS A 156 -27.10 -30.52 -29.40
N GLN A 157 -25.88 -31.06 -29.34
CA GLN A 157 -24.67 -30.24 -29.39
C GLN A 157 -24.77 -29.38 -30.66
N GLN A 158 -25.00 -28.08 -30.49
CA GLN A 158 -24.96 -27.18 -31.63
C GLN A 158 -23.51 -27.08 -32.10
N GLY A 159 -23.32 -26.97 -33.42
CA GLY A 159 -22.00 -26.91 -34.02
C GLY A 159 -21.18 -25.73 -33.48
N GLU A 160 -19.86 -25.84 -33.57
CA GLU A 160 -18.86 -24.85 -33.15
C GLU A 160 -19.22 -23.40 -33.54
N THR A 161 -19.84 -23.22 -34.71
CA THR A 161 -20.34 -21.93 -35.22
C THR A 161 -21.33 -21.24 -34.28
N ALA A 162 -22.20 -21.98 -33.60
CA ALA A 162 -23.17 -21.43 -32.65
C ALA A 162 -22.48 -20.94 -31.37
N LEU A 163 -21.50 -21.70 -30.86
CA LEU A 163 -20.69 -21.30 -29.69
C LEU A 163 -19.84 -20.07 -29.99
N ARG A 164 -19.22 -19.98 -31.18
CA ARG A 164 -18.49 -18.78 -31.62
C ARG A 164 -19.38 -17.53 -31.61
N LYS A 165 -20.64 -17.64 -32.06
CA LYS A 165 -21.61 -16.54 -32.05
C LYS A 165 -22.01 -16.13 -30.62
N LEU A 166 -22.19 -17.11 -29.72
CA LEU A 166 -22.44 -16.83 -28.30
C LEU A 166 -21.24 -16.15 -27.63
N ARG A 167 -20.01 -16.58 -27.93
CA ARG A 167 -18.79 -15.95 -27.42
C ARG A 167 -18.64 -14.50 -27.91
N GLN A 168 -18.92 -14.22 -29.18
CA GLN A 168 -18.91 -12.84 -29.70
C GLN A 168 -19.91 -11.95 -28.95
N GLN A 169 -21.11 -12.47 -28.65
CA GLN A 169 -22.08 -11.75 -27.83
C GLN A 169 -21.58 -11.53 -26.40
N PHE A 170 -20.93 -12.53 -25.80
CA PHE A 170 -20.31 -12.40 -24.48
C PHE A 170 -19.25 -11.29 -24.47
N GLN A 171 -18.30 -11.31 -25.41
CA GLN A 171 -17.21 -10.34 -25.52
C GLN A 171 -17.71 -8.91 -25.75
N ALA A 172 -18.74 -8.73 -26.59
CA ALA A 172 -19.33 -7.40 -26.81
C ALA A 172 -19.94 -6.81 -25.52
N ASN A 173 -20.62 -7.64 -24.72
CA ASN A 173 -21.16 -7.20 -23.43
C ASN A 173 -20.05 -7.04 -22.37
N LEU A 174 -18.99 -7.84 -22.41
CA LEU A 174 -17.84 -7.72 -21.53
C LEU A 174 -17.12 -6.38 -21.72
N VAL A 175 -16.82 -6.01 -22.97
CA VAL A 175 -16.19 -4.71 -23.30
C VAL A 175 -17.10 -3.56 -22.89
N SER A 176 -18.41 -3.65 -23.17
CA SER A 176 -19.38 -2.65 -22.74
C SER A 176 -19.45 -2.49 -21.21
N TRP A 177 -19.20 -3.56 -20.46
CA TRP A 177 -19.17 -3.52 -19.00
C TRP A 177 -17.84 -3.00 -18.44
N TYR A 178 -16.70 -3.33 -19.08
CA TYR A 178 -15.41 -2.77 -18.66
C TYR A 178 -15.32 -1.26 -18.85
N HIS A 179 -16.02 -0.70 -19.85
CA HIS A 179 -16.08 0.75 -20.07
C HIS A 179 -16.97 1.48 -19.06
N ASP A 180 -18.08 0.87 -18.64
CA ASP A 180 -18.99 1.42 -17.61
C ASP A 180 -19.50 0.29 -16.70
N PRO A 181 -18.78 0.00 -15.60
CA PRO A 181 -19.13 -1.08 -14.68
C PRO A 181 -20.40 -0.81 -13.86
N THR A 182 -20.87 0.43 -13.81
CA THR A 182 -22.09 0.84 -13.09
C THR A 182 -23.36 0.36 -13.80
N ARG A 183 -23.28 0.09 -15.11
CA ARG A 183 -24.38 -0.48 -15.88
C ARG A 183 -24.48 -1.99 -15.63
N HIS A 184 -25.58 -2.42 -15.02
CA HIS A 184 -25.84 -3.84 -14.77
C HIS A 184 -26.40 -4.58 -16.00
N GLN A 185 -26.90 -3.87 -17.01
CA GLN A 185 -27.53 -4.48 -18.19
C GLN A 185 -26.60 -5.43 -19.00
N PRO A 186 -25.31 -5.11 -19.22
CA PRO A 186 -24.36 -6.03 -19.82
C PRO A 186 -24.17 -7.33 -19.03
N LEU A 187 -24.15 -7.28 -17.68
CA LEU A 187 -24.04 -8.47 -16.81
C LEU A 187 -25.24 -9.41 -16.99
N ILE A 188 -26.45 -8.85 -17.04
CA ILE A 188 -27.68 -9.62 -17.30
C ILE A 188 -27.62 -10.30 -18.66
N ARG A 189 -27.11 -9.59 -19.69
CA ARG A 189 -26.95 -10.15 -21.04
C ARG A 189 -25.87 -11.25 -21.08
N MET A 190 -24.74 -11.07 -20.39
CA MET A 190 -23.69 -12.09 -20.25
C MET A 190 -24.22 -13.34 -19.52
N SER A 191 -24.97 -13.18 -18.43
CA SER A 191 -25.67 -14.28 -17.75
C SER A 191 -26.60 -15.05 -18.71
N GLY A 192 -27.37 -14.33 -19.54
CA GLY A 192 -28.22 -14.94 -20.56
C GLY A 192 -27.45 -15.69 -21.67
N VAL A 193 -26.24 -15.23 -22.02
CA VAL A 193 -25.35 -15.95 -22.96
C VAL A 193 -24.83 -17.22 -22.32
N VAL A 194 -24.34 -17.15 -21.08
CA VAL A 194 -23.84 -18.34 -20.36
C VAL A 194 -24.95 -19.35 -20.11
N GLY A 195 -26.18 -18.93 -19.81
CA GLY A 195 -27.32 -19.84 -19.69
C GLY A 195 -27.66 -20.61 -20.99
N LYS A 196 -27.41 -20.01 -22.15
CA LYS A 196 -27.53 -20.72 -23.44
C LYS A 196 -26.42 -21.74 -23.65
N ILE A 197 -25.20 -21.45 -23.18
CA ILE A 197 -24.06 -22.37 -23.21
C ILE A 197 -24.33 -23.54 -22.26
N GLU A 198 -24.74 -23.26 -21.03
CA GLU A 198 -25.13 -24.22 -19.99
C GLU A 198 -26.27 -25.16 -20.44
N ALA A 199 -27.22 -24.68 -21.25
CA ALA A 199 -28.28 -25.50 -21.82
C ALA A 199 -27.82 -26.47 -22.94
N GLN A 200 -26.62 -26.28 -23.47
CA GLN A 200 -26.08 -27.05 -24.60
C GLN A 200 -25.01 -28.07 -24.17
N GLN A 201 -24.56 -28.04 -22.91
CA GLN A 201 -23.54 -28.96 -22.39
C GLN A 201 -24.16 -30.17 -21.69
N SER A 202 -23.54 -31.33 -21.88
CA SER A 202 -23.81 -32.58 -21.14
C SER A 202 -22.98 -32.69 -19.86
N ASP A 203 -21.75 -32.16 -19.90
CA ASP A 203 -20.74 -32.29 -18.85
C ASP A 203 -20.31 -30.90 -18.37
N ASN A 204 -19.83 -30.81 -17.13
CA ASN A 204 -19.35 -29.56 -16.51
C ASN A 204 -20.35 -28.40 -16.56
N THR A 205 -21.64 -28.68 -16.40
CA THR A 205 -22.68 -27.63 -16.33
C THR A 205 -22.55 -26.74 -15.10
N GLN A 206 -21.83 -27.22 -14.08
CA GLN A 206 -21.61 -26.55 -12.80
C GLN A 206 -20.90 -25.19 -12.96
N VAL A 207 -19.78 -25.13 -13.69
CA VAL A 207 -19.02 -23.88 -13.88
C VAL A 207 -19.86 -22.79 -14.52
N TRP A 208 -20.73 -23.17 -15.47
CA TRP A 208 -21.63 -22.24 -16.16
C TRP A 208 -22.79 -21.77 -15.28
N TRP A 209 -23.32 -22.68 -14.45
CA TRP A 209 -24.35 -22.34 -13.47
C TRP A 209 -23.84 -21.35 -12.43
N VAL A 210 -22.65 -21.61 -11.87
CA VAL A 210 -21.99 -20.72 -10.91
C VAL A 210 -21.61 -19.38 -11.56
N ALA A 211 -21.10 -19.38 -12.79
CA ALA A 211 -20.81 -18.15 -13.53
C ALA A 211 -22.03 -17.24 -13.69
N ARG A 212 -23.22 -17.81 -13.94
CA ARG A 212 -24.47 -17.03 -13.95
C ARG A 212 -24.81 -16.43 -12.60
N GLY A 213 -24.62 -17.21 -11.52
CA GLY A 213 -24.79 -16.74 -10.15
C GLY A 213 -23.89 -15.55 -9.83
N LEU A 214 -22.62 -15.59 -10.27
CA LEU A 214 -21.68 -14.49 -10.10
C LEU A 214 -22.14 -13.23 -10.84
N PHE A 215 -22.56 -13.33 -12.11
CA PHE A 215 -23.08 -12.17 -12.85
C PHE A 215 -24.32 -11.57 -12.18
N GLU A 216 -25.20 -12.40 -11.63
CA GLU A 216 -26.39 -11.94 -10.92
C GLU A 216 -26.03 -11.29 -9.58
N ALA A 217 -25.09 -11.85 -8.82
CA ALA A 217 -24.56 -11.26 -7.59
C ALA A 217 -23.94 -9.88 -7.81
N ILE A 218 -23.17 -9.70 -8.89
CA ILE A 218 -22.62 -8.39 -9.27
C ILE A 218 -23.74 -7.44 -9.73
N ALA A 219 -24.70 -7.92 -10.52
CA ALA A 219 -25.78 -7.10 -11.06
C ALA A 219 -26.74 -6.55 -9.98
N ILE A 220 -26.94 -7.27 -8.87
CA ILE A 220 -27.70 -6.77 -7.72
C ILE A 220 -26.85 -5.88 -6.79
N GLY A 221 -25.56 -5.71 -7.09
CA GLY A 221 -24.59 -5.00 -6.27
C GLY A 221 -24.35 -5.69 -4.93
N GLY A 222 -24.34 -7.03 -4.94
CA GLY A 222 -24.02 -7.85 -3.78
C GLY A 222 -22.57 -8.34 -3.76
N ALA A 223 -21.81 -8.15 -4.85
CA ALA A 223 -20.38 -8.41 -4.89
C ALA A 223 -19.65 -7.13 -5.36
N GLU A 224 -18.67 -6.66 -4.58
CA GLU A 224 -17.90 -5.46 -4.89
C GLU A 224 -16.97 -5.65 -6.09
N LEU A 225 -16.84 -4.59 -6.89
CA LEU A 225 -16.25 -4.66 -8.22
C LEU A 225 -14.72 -4.59 -8.16
N SER A 226 -14.07 -5.69 -7.82
CA SER A 226 -12.62 -5.79 -7.71
C SER A 226 -11.91 -6.18 -9.02
N SER A 227 -10.60 -5.94 -9.08
CA SER A 227 -9.71 -6.45 -10.14
C SER A 227 -9.81 -7.97 -10.29
N ALA A 228 -9.96 -8.69 -9.19
CA ALA A 228 -10.14 -10.14 -9.16
C ALA A 228 -11.45 -10.59 -9.83
N ILE A 229 -12.58 -9.91 -9.60
CA ILE A 229 -13.83 -10.20 -10.33
C ILE A 229 -13.65 -9.96 -11.83
N LYS A 230 -12.97 -8.87 -12.23
CA LYS A 230 -12.68 -8.62 -13.65
C LYS A 230 -11.84 -9.75 -14.26
N MET A 231 -10.86 -10.29 -13.54
CA MET A 231 -10.06 -11.44 -13.96
C MET A 231 -10.88 -12.73 -14.07
N LEU A 232 -11.77 -13.01 -13.10
CA LEU A 232 -12.66 -14.18 -13.15
C LEU A 232 -13.57 -14.14 -14.38
N ILE A 233 -14.12 -12.97 -14.72
CA ILE A 233 -14.95 -12.83 -15.92
C ILE A 233 -14.13 -13.05 -17.19
N GLY A 234 -12.87 -12.62 -17.21
CA GLY A 234 -11.94 -12.96 -18.27
C GLY A 234 -11.63 -14.46 -18.36
N GLN A 235 -11.52 -15.15 -17.22
CA GLN A 235 -11.35 -16.61 -17.17
C GLN A 235 -12.59 -17.35 -17.70
N ILE A 236 -13.80 -16.83 -17.47
CA ILE A 236 -15.03 -17.35 -18.09
C ILE A 236 -14.95 -17.28 -19.63
N ASP A 237 -14.47 -16.17 -20.23
CA ASP A 237 -14.26 -16.13 -21.70
C ASP A 237 -13.22 -17.16 -22.18
N ARG A 238 -12.16 -17.39 -21.40
CA ARG A 238 -11.16 -18.43 -21.71
C ARG A 238 -11.78 -19.82 -21.71
N GLU A 239 -12.64 -20.14 -20.75
CA GLU A 239 -13.37 -21.41 -20.75
C GLU A 239 -14.31 -21.53 -21.96
N ILE A 240 -14.99 -20.45 -22.36
CA ILE A 240 -15.83 -20.45 -23.58
C ILE A 240 -14.95 -20.70 -24.83
N LYS A 241 -13.74 -20.13 -24.87
CA LYS A 241 -12.76 -20.38 -25.94
C LYS A 241 -12.32 -21.84 -25.98
N GLN A 242 -12.03 -22.44 -24.83
CA GLN A 242 -11.62 -23.85 -24.75
C GLN A 242 -12.74 -24.78 -25.22
N LEU A 243 -13.98 -24.49 -24.82
CA LEU A 243 -15.17 -25.22 -25.26
C LEU A 243 -15.35 -25.21 -26.79
N ILE A 244 -15.05 -24.09 -27.45
CA ILE A 244 -15.10 -23.97 -28.92
C ILE A 244 -14.01 -24.81 -29.58
N ASN A 245 -12.81 -24.83 -29.02
CA ASN A 245 -11.63 -25.42 -29.66
C ASN A 245 -11.61 -26.95 -29.64
N LYS A 246 -12.51 -27.62 -28.90
CA LYS A 246 -12.74 -29.09 -28.88
C LYS A 246 -11.48 -29.94 -29.19
N LYS A 247 -10.37 -29.66 -28.51
CA LYS A 247 -9.26 -30.61 -28.39
C LYS A 247 -9.39 -31.31 -27.05
N GLU A 248 -8.87 -32.52 -26.98
CA GLU A 248 -8.93 -33.48 -25.86
C GLU A 248 -8.38 -32.97 -24.50
N ASP A 249 -8.12 -31.66 -24.37
CA ASP A 249 -7.53 -30.95 -23.23
C ASP A 249 -8.55 -30.12 -22.42
N TYR A 250 -9.85 -30.51 -22.37
CA TYR A 250 -10.73 -29.90 -21.36
C TYR A 250 -10.26 -30.39 -19.99
N ASN A 251 -9.48 -29.56 -19.29
CA ASN A 251 -8.95 -29.89 -17.98
C ASN A 251 -10.01 -29.63 -16.90
N PRO A 252 -10.64 -30.67 -16.31
CA PRO A 252 -11.66 -30.49 -15.27
C PRO A 252 -11.10 -29.77 -14.03
N ARG A 253 -9.77 -29.78 -13.81
CA ARG A 253 -9.13 -29.05 -12.70
C ARG A 253 -9.24 -27.53 -12.88
N HIS A 254 -9.14 -27.01 -14.10
CA HIS A 254 -9.26 -25.56 -14.34
C HIS A 254 -10.70 -25.08 -14.11
N ALA A 255 -11.69 -25.84 -14.59
CA ALA A 255 -13.09 -25.55 -14.36
C ALA A 255 -13.46 -25.64 -12.87
N ALA A 256 -12.91 -26.63 -12.15
CA ALA A 256 -13.09 -26.76 -10.70
C ALA A 256 -12.49 -25.57 -9.94
N GLN A 257 -11.27 -25.15 -10.28
CA GLN A 257 -10.63 -23.99 -9.65
C GLN A 257 -11.39 -22.69 -9.95
N LEU A 258 -11.83 -22.48 -11.19
CA LEU A 258 -12.65 -21.33 -11.55
C LEU A 258 -13.98 -21.35 -10.78
N THR A 259 -14.62 -22.51 -10.67
CA THR A 259 -15.88 -22.69 -9.91
C THR A 259 -15.68 -22.36 -8.43
N LYS A 260 -14.64 -22.90 -7.79
CA LYS A 260 -14.23 -22.57 -6.42
C LYS A 260 -14.09 -21.06 -6.24
N ASN A 261 -13.35 -20.42 -7.13
CA ASN A 261 -13.09 -18.99 -7.02
C ASN A 261 -14.35 -18.13 -7.19
N MET A 262 -15.27 -18.52 -8.08
CA MET A 262 -16.55 -17.81 -8.25
C MET A 262 -17.50 -18.04 -7.07
N LEU A 263 -17.51 -19.25 -6.49
CA LEU A 263 -18.30 -19.57 -5.30
C LEU A 263 -17.90 -18.72 -4.10
N PHE A 264 -16.61 -18.40 -3.95
CA PHE A 264 -16.14 -17.49 -2.90
C PHE A 264 -16.83 -16.12 -2.96
N TYR A 265 -16.87 -15.49 -4.14
CA TYR A 265 -17.55 -14.18 -4.29
C TYR A 265 -19.07 -14.28 -4.16
N ILE A 266 -19.68 -15.39 -4.59
CA ILE A 266 -21.12 -15.63 -4.40
C ILE A 266 -21.44 -15.84 -2.92
N ALA A 267 -20.55 -16.48 -2.17
CA ALA A 267 -20.70 -16.69 -0.74
C ALA A 267 -20.81 -15.34 0.00
N HIS A 268 -19.89 -14.41 -0.27
CA HIS A 268 -19.85 -13.06 0.32
C HIS A 268 -20.94 -12.09 -0.20
N CYS A 269 -21.93 -12.58 -0.96
CA CYS A 269 -23.02 -11.74 -1.47
C CYS A 269 -24.14 -11.57 -0.44
N ASP A 270 -24.26 -10.39 0.17
CA ASP A 270 -25.27 -10.11 1.21
C ASP A 270 -26.69 -9.90 0.65
N LYS A 271 -26.79 -9.64 -0.65
CA LYS A 271 -28.06 -9.39 -1.32
C LYS A 271 -28.69 -10.68 -1.82
N LYS A 272 -30.01 -10.78 -1.66
CA LYS A 272 -30.78 -11.98 -2.00
C LYS A 272 -31.22 -11.95 -3.46
N SER A 273 -30.87 -13.01 -4.19
CA SER A 273 -31.40 -13.34 -5.52
C SER A 273 -31.87 -14.80 -5.52
N ALA A 274 -32.82 -15.15 -6.38
CA ALA A 274 -33.29 -16.53 -6.50
C ALA A 274 -32.15 -17.49 -6.89
N LEU A 275 -31.34 -17.14 -7.88
CA LEU A 275 -30.22 -17.97 -8.35
C LEU A 275 -29.05 -17.98 -7.35
N VAL A 276 -28.74 -16.84 -6.75
CA VAL A 276 -27.68 -16.72 -5.72
C VAL A 276 -28.03 -17.58 -4.51
N ASN A 277 -29.27 -17.52 -4.01
CA ASN A 277 -29.71 -18.34 -2.88
C ASN A 277 -29.72 -19.84 -3.22
N GLU A 278 -30.11 -20.21 -4.44
CA GLU A 278 -30.08 -21.59 -4.90
C GLU A 278 -28.66 -22.16 -4.91
N ILE A 279 -27.68 -21.38 -5.38
CA ILE A 279 -26.26 -21.74 -5.34
C ILE A 279 -25.75 -21.81 -3.89
N LYS A 280 -26.04 -20.80 -3.07
CA LYS A 280 -25.65 -20.79 -1.64
C LYS A 280 -26.14 -22.04 -0.91
N GLN A 281 -27.39 -22.45 -1.14
CA GLN A 281 -27.97 -23.64 -0.53
C GLN A 281 -27.37 -24.94 -1.08
N ALA A 282 -27.17 -25.04 -2.39
CA ALA A 282 -26.66 -26.27 -3.00
C ALA A 282 -25.22 -26.60 -2.59
N PHE A 283 -24.38 -25.57 -2.40
CA PHE A 283 -23.00 -25.71 -1.96
C PHE A 283 -22.81 -25.50 -0.44
N ASN A 284 -23.91 -25.30 0.30
CA ASN A 284 -23.90 -25.03 1.74
C ASN A 284 -22.96 -23.86 2.14
N LEU A 285 -22.92 -22.81 1.32
CA LEU A 285 -21.94 -21.72 1.44
C LEU A 285 -22.10 -20.90 2.72
N GLU A 286 -23.32 -20.80 3.26
CA GLU A 286 -23.58 -20.07 4.51
C GLU A 286 -22.89 -20.71 5.72
N SER A 287 -22.57 -22.00 5.66
CA SER A 287 -21.80 -22.68 6.72
C SER A 287 -20.27 -22.58 6.54
N LEU A 288 -19.82 -22.15 5.36
CA LEU A 288 -18.41 -21.99 4.99
C LEU A 288 -17.92 -20.54 5.15
N LEU A 289 -18.85 -19.60 5.34
CA LEU A 289 -18.55 -18.22 5.63
C LEU A 289 -18.54 -18.03 7.14
N LEU A 290 -17.44 -17.47 7.64
CA LEU A 290 -17.38 -16.95 8.99
C LEU A 290 -17.79 -15.47 8.93
N ASN A 291 -18.55 -15.02 9.92
CA ASN A 291 -18.81 -13.60 10.06
C ASN A 291 -17.50 -12.87 10.41
N ASP A 292 -17.32 -11.64 9.94
CA ASP A 292 -16.10 -10.85 10.21
C ASP A 292 -15.83 -10.72 11.72
N ASP A 293 -16.90 -10.60 12.53
CA ASP A 293 -16.82 -10.58 14.00
C ASP A 293 -16.26 -11.90 14.58
N GLU A 294 -16.72 -13.06 14.07
CA GLU A 294 -16.24 -14.38 14.52
C GLU A 294 -14.79 -14.63 14.12
N LEU A 295 -14.35 -14.07 12.97
CA LEU A 295 -12.97 -14.14 12.51
C LEU A 295 -12.05 -13.26 13.36
N ASN A 296 -12.52 -12.07 13.74
CA ASN A 296 -11.77 -11.13 14.59
C ASN A 296 -11.65 -11.66 16.02
N ASP A 297 -12.73 -12.20 16.58
CA ASP A 297 -12.70 -12.91 17.87
C ASP A 297 -11.72 -14.09 17.82
N ALA A 298 -11.70 -14.84 16.70
CA ALA A 298 -10.78 -15.94 16.50
C ALA A 298 -9.30 -15.52 16.43
N ARG A 299 -9.01 -14.39 15.78
CA ARG A 299 -7.66 -13.81 15.71
C ARG A 299 -7.22 -13.27 17.07
N GLY A 300 -8.13 -12.64 17.81
CA GLY A 300 -7.87 -12.12 19.17
C GLY A 300 -7.54 -13.24 20.18
N GLU A 301 -8.24 -14.37 20.10
CA GLU A 301 -7.97 -15.53 20.97
C GLU A 301 -6.59 -16.17 20.74
N LEU A 302 -6.09 -16.16 19.49
CA LEU A 302 -4.75 -16.66 19.16
C LEU A 302 -3.63 -15.81 19.77
N GLY A 303 -3.87 -14.53 20.01
CA GLY A 303 -2.93 -13.62 20.67
C GLY A 303 -2.96 -13.71 22.21
N GLY A 304 -4.02 -14.29 22.80
CA GLY A 304 -4.32 -14.23 24.22
C GLY A 304 -3.27 -14.89 25.15
N PRO A 305 -3.00 -16.21 25.02
CA PRO A 305 -2.11 -16.93 25.95
C PRO A 305 -0.65 -16.47 25.91
N ASN A 306 -0.18 -15.96 24.75
CA ASN A 306 1.18 -15.44 24.60
C ASN A 306 1.35 -14.03 25.19
N SER A 307 0.29 -13.24 25.36
CA SER A 307 0.40 -11.90 25.95
C SER A 307 0.78 -11.94 27.44
N ASP A 308 0.29 -12.93 28.19
CA ASP A 308 0.64 -13.10 29.61
C ASP A 308 2.08 -13.55 29.78
N LEU A 309 2.56 -14.45 28.93
CA LEU A 309 3.97 -14.85 28.87
C LEU A 309 4.86 -13.67 28.45
N LEU A 310 4.47 -12.92 27.42
CA LEU A 310 5.18 -11.71 26.99
C LEU A 310 5.22 -10.65 28.08
N ASN A 311 4.15 -10.46 28.85
CA ASN A 311 4.13 -9.58 30.01
C ASN A 311 5.10 -10.05 31.09
N VAL A 312 5.12 -11.35 31.41
CA VAL A 312 6.02 -11.94 32.42
C VAL A 312 7.48 -11.82 31.99
N VAL A 313 7.81 -12.17 30.74
CA VAL A 313 9.18 -12.09 30.21
C VAL A 313 9.61 -10.63 30.05
N SER A 314 8.74 -9.74 29.56
CA SER A 314 9.00 -8.30 29.47
C SER A 314 9.27 -7.67 30.85
N GLN A 315 8.51 -8.08 31.87
CA GLN A 315 8.72 -7.58 33.23
C GLN A 315 10.03 -8.11 33.83
N ALA A 316 10.38 -9.38 33.60
CA ALA A 316 11.68 -9.93 33.99
C ALA A 316 12.85 -9.20 33.30
N LEU A 317 12.73 -8.88 32.01
CA LEU A 317 13.75 -8.13 31.27
C LEU A 317 13.91 -6.69 31.79
N LYS A 318 12.80 -6.03 32.16
CA LYS A 318 12.84 -4.70 32.79
C LYS A 318 13.56 -4.72 34.14
N GLU A 319 13.35 -5.75 34.95
CA GLU A 319 14.07 -5.91 36.21
C GLU A 319 15.58 -6.07 36.00
N GLU A 320 15.98 -6.81 34.96
CA GLU A 320 17.39 -7.03 34.63
C GLU A 320 18.07 -5.78 34.05
N LEU A 321 17.36 -5.04 33.19
CA LEU A 321 17.80 -3.72 32.71
C LEU A 321 17.95 -2.71 33.86
N LEU A 322 17.05 -2.76 34.84
CA LEU A 322 17.10 -1.89 36.02
C LEU A 322 18.33 -2.17 36.89
N LYS A 323 18.71 -3.45 37.08
CA LYS A 323 19.96 -3.83 37.80
C LYS A 323 21.21 -3.27 37.11
N ILE A 324 21.25 -3.31 35.78
CA ILE A 324 22.37 -2.78 34.99
C ILE A 324 22.44 -1.26 35.12
N LYS A 325 21.29 -0.57 35.01
CA LYS A 325 21.17 0.88 35.15
C LYS A 325 21.56 1.37 36.55
N ASP A 326 21.13 0.69 37.60
CA ASP A 326 21.49 1.02 38.99
C ASP A 326 23.00 0.88 39.22
N SER A 327 23.62 -0.15 38.64
CA SER A 327 25.07 -0.34 38.71
C SER A 327 25.84 0.80 38.01
N LEU A 328 25.32 1.30 36.88
CA LEU A 328 25.87 2.46 36.17
C LEU A 328 25.68 3.77 36.97
N ASP A 329 24.47 4.05 37.49
CA ASP A 329 24.20 5.27 38.28
C ASP A 329 25.04 5.32 39.57
N LEU A 330 25.21 4.18 40.24
CA LEU A 330 25.95 4.09 41.49
C LEU A 330 27.46 4.33 41.27
N PHE A 331 28.00 3.88 40.14
CA PHE A 331 29.36 4.20 39.72
C PHE A 331 29.54 5.67 39.35
N VAL A 332 28.63 6.24 38.54
CA VAL A 332 28.66 7.68 38.17
C VAL A 332 28.63 8.57 39.42
N ARG A 333 27.90 8.17 40.47
CA ARG A 333 27.83 8.91 41.74
C ARG A 333 29.05 8.76 42.64
N ASN A 334 29.80 7.66 42.55
CA ASN A 334 30.95 7.37 43.42
C ASN A 334 32.14 6.73 42.66
N PRO A 335 32.73 7.42 41.67
CA PRO A 335 33.78 6.84 40.81
C PRO A 335 35.06 6.45 41.58
N ASP A 336 35.36 7.12 42.71
CA ASP A 336 36.57 6.89 43.49
C ASP A 336 36.50 5.73 44.51
N LYS A 337 35.31 5.15 44.72
CA LYS A 337 35.07 4.14 45.77
C LYS A 337 34.59 2.80 45.25
N MET A 338 34.26 2.69 43.97
CA MET A 338 33.64 1.50 43.41
C MET A 338 34.23 1.18 42.04
N SER A 339 34.70 -0.06 41.89
CA SER A 339 35.08 -0.60 40.58
C SER A 339 33.82 -1.12 39.89
N LEU A 340 33.52 -0.62 38.69
CA LEU A 340 32.49 -1.22 37.85
C LEU A 340 32.93 -2.66 37.49
N ASN A 341 32.11 -3.67 37.80
CA ASN A 341 32.39 -5.03 37.39
C ASN A 341 31.96 -5.21 35.92
N ILE A 342 32.88 -4.91 35.02
CA ILE A 342 32.66 -4.91 33.57
C ILE A 342 32.27 -6.30 33.06
N GLU A 343 32.86 -7.35 33.62
CA GLU A 343 32.57 -8.74 33.24
C GLU A 343 31.12 -9.13 33.57
N GLU A 344 30.67 -8.80 34.77
CA GLU A 344 29.29 -9.06 35.22
C GLU A 344 28.27 -8.24 34.42
N MET A 345 28.60 -6.99 34.08
CA MET A 345 27.73 -6.15 33.26
C MET A 345 27.61 -6.67 31.83
N ARG A 346 28.71 -7.15 31.26
CA ARG A 346 28.75 -7.78 29.94
C ARG A 346 27.88 -9.03 29.89
N GLU A 347 27.99 -9.89 30.90
CA GLU A 347 27.23 -11.13 31.01
C GLU A 347 25.72 -10.84 31.13
N ASN A 348 25.34 -9.88 31.98
CA ASN A 348 23.95 -9.45 32.14
C ASN A 348 23.35 -8.87 30.84
N LEU A 349 24.11 -8.04 30.10
CA LEU A 349 23.65 -7.51 28.81
C LEU A 349 23.49 -8.61 27.76
N ARG A 350 24.42 -9.55 27.71
CA ARG A 350 24.32 -10.68 26.78
C ARG A 350 23.08 -11.53 27.07
N GLN A 351 22.81 -11.83 28.34
CA GLN A 351 21.61 -12.56 28.75
C GLN A 351 20.32 -11.82 28.36
N VAL A 352 20.28 -10.49 28.52
CA VAL A 352 19.15 -9.66 28.06
C VAL A 352 19.00 -9.74 26.53
N GLY A 353 20.11 -9.68 25.79
CA GLY A 353 20.13 -9.80 24.34
C GLY A 353 19.64 -11.17 23.84
N ASP A 354 20.06 -12.25 24.49
CA ASP A 354 19.64 -13.61 24.14
C ASP A 354 18.14 -13.80 24.39
N THR A 355 17.62 -13.31 25.52
CA THR A 355 16.18 -13.34 25.82
C THR A 355 15.35 -12.48 24.84
N LEU A 356 15.88 -11.33 24.40
CA LEU A 356 15.24 -10.51 23.35
C LEU A 356 15.24 -11.24 22.00
N GLY A 357 16.30 -12.00 21.70
CA GLY A 357 16.37 -12.90 20.55
C GLY A 357 15.29 -13.99 20.61
N MET A 358 15.09 -14.60 21.77
CA MET A 358 14.03 -15.59 22.01
C MET A 358 12.62 -15.01 21.78
N LEU A 359 12.43 -13.71 22.00
CA LEU A 359 11.18 -13.00 21.74
C LEU A 359 11.01 -12.48 20.31
N GLY A 360 11.90 -12.87 19.38
CA GLY A 360 11.89 -12.38 18.01
C GLY A 360 12.26 -10.90 17.87
N GLN A 361 12.80 -10.27 18.92
CA GLN A 361 13.15 -8.85 18.92
C GLN A 361 14.58 -8.62 18.42
N GLY A 362 14.86 -9.03 17.18
CA GLY A 362 16.20 -8.99 16.57
C GLY A 362 16.86 -7.61 16.60
N VAL A 363 16.09 -6.55 16.34
CA VAL A 363 16.57 -5.16 16.39
C VAL A 363 17.01 -4.76 17.80
N LEU A 364 16.21 -5.08 18.82
CA LEU A 364 16.53 -4.77 20.22
C LEU A 364 17.70 -5.61 20.72
N ARG A 365 17.76 -6.89 20.32
CA ARG A 365 18.89 -7.78 20.59
C ARG A 365 20.19 -7.18 20.08
N ASN A 366 20.24 -6.79 18.80
CA ASN A 366 21.46 -6.24 18.20
C ASN A 366 21.91 -4.98 18.94
N ARG A 367 20.96 -4.11 19.31
CA ARG A 367 21.25 -2.89 20.07
C ARG A 367 21.86 -3.17 21.44
N ILE A 368 21.40 -4.21 22.14
CA ILE A 368 21.96 -4.63 23.44
C ILE A 368 23.35 -5.29 23.28
N ILE A 369 23.51 -6.13 22.26
CA ILE A 369 24.79 -6.80 21.97
C ILE A 369 25.87 -5.77 21.60
N GLU A 370 25.53 -4.77 20.79
CA GLU A 370 26.42 -3.65 20.48
C GLU A 370 26.89 -2.92 21.75
N GLN A 371 26.03 -2.76 22.76
CA GLN A 371 26.45 -2.16 24.03
C GLN A 371 27.33 -3.10 24.87
N SER A 372 27.06 -4.42 24.84
CA SER A 372 27.90 -5.43 25.50
C SER A 372 29.32 -5.43 24.94
N GLU A 373 29.46 -5.31 23.62
CA GLU A 373 30.76 -5.20 22.95
C GLU A 373 31.41 -3.82 23.16
N PHE A 374 30.62 -2.75 23.16
CA PHE A 374 31.11 -1.40 23.40
C PHE A 374 31.66 -1.23 24.83
N ILE A 375 31.14 -1.97 25.81
CA ILE A 375 31.64 -1.98 27.18
C ILE A 375 33.13 -2.38 27.27
N ASP A 376 33.60 -3.26 26.38
CA ASP A 376 35.03 -3.65 26.33
C ASP A 376 35.94 -2.46 25.91
N THR A 377 35.38 -1.45 25.24
CA THR A 377 36.10 -0.26 24.77
C THR A 377 36.07 0.90 25.76
N LEU A 378 35.36 0.74 26.88
CA LEU A 378 35.18 1.79 27.89
C LEU A 378 36.42 2.06 28.75
N ILE A 379 37.43 1.18 28.71
CA ILE A 379 38.66 1.31 29.47
C ILE A 379 39.76 1.89 28.59
N ASP A 380 40.13 3.17 28.80
CA ASP A 380 41.31 3.77 28.16
C ASP A 380 42.61 3.04 28.56
N GLU A 381 43.72 3.23 27.81
CA GLU A 381 45.07 2.68 28.12
C GLU A 381 45.59 2.98 29.55
N LYS A 382 44.92 3.90 30.27
CA LYS A 382 45.20 4.30 31.67
C LYS A 382 44.19 3.77 32.69
N GLY A 383 43.20 2.99 32.29
CA GLY A 383 42.20 2.41 33.19
C GLY A 383 41.11 3.38 33.66
N GLN A 384 40.86 4.48 32.94
CA GLN A 384 39.83 5.46 33.30
C GLN A 384 38.61 5.35 32.37
N LEU A 385 37.42 5.39 32.97
CA LEU A 385 36.13 5.33 32.29
C LEU A 385 35.71 6.73 31.81
N ASN A 386 35.22 6.84 30.57
CA ASN A 386 34.77 8.11 29.97
C ASN A 386 33.25 8.31 30.17
N ASP A 387 32.87 9.38 30.87
CA ASP A 387 31.46 9.75 31.15
C ASP A 387 30.58 9.84 29.89
N THR A 388 31.17 10.24 28.76
CA THR A 388 30.45 10.34 27.47
C THR A 388 30.00 8.96 26.98
N HIS A 389 30.82 7.93 27.23
CA HIS A 389 30.53 6.58 26.80
C HIS A 389 29.54 5.88 27.74
N LEU A 390 29.58 6.17 29.04
CA LEU A 390 28.56 5.71 30.01
C LEU A 390 27.17 6.26 29.68
N MET A 391 27.08 7.52 29.23
CA MET A 391 25.81 8.11 28.78
C MET A 391 25.25 7.44 27.52
N LYS A 392 26.10 6.98 26.60
CA LYS A 392 25.66 6.23 25.41
C LYS A 392 25.02 4.89 25.80
N VAL A 393 25.67 4.13 26.68
CA VAL A 393 25.12 2.87 27.20
C VAL A 393 23.80 3.11 27.91
N ALA A 394 23.73 4.12 28.79
CA ALA A 394 22.49 4.46 29.51
C ALA A 394 21.34 4.87 28.57
N SER A 395 21.63 5.63 27.51
CA SER A 395 20.64 6.02 26.50
C SER A 395 20.11 4.83 25.69
N ALA A 396 21.00 3.90 25.31
CA ALA A 396 20.61 2.67 24.63
C ALA A 396 19.70 1.79 25.50
N LEU A 397 20.01 1.65 26.81
CA LEU A 397 19.18 0.88 27.74
C LEU A 397 17.79 1.49 27.94
N LEU A 398 17.70 2.82 28.04
CA LEU A 398 16.40 3.52 28.12
C LEU A 398 15.56 3.34 26.85
N SER A 399 16.20 3.33 25.68
CA SER A 399 15.51 3.10 24.41
C SER A 399 14.94 1.68 24.31
N VAL A 400 15.69 0.67 24.77
CA VAL A 400 15.23 -0.72 24.81
C VAL A 400 14.09 -0.89 25.82
N GLU A 401 14.17 -0.26 26.99
CA GLU A 401 13.11 -0.26 28.02
C GLU A 401 11.80 0.38 27.51
N SER A 402 11.91 1.49 26.77
CA SER A 402 10.77 2.17 26.14
C SER A 402 10.14 1.31 25.05
N SER A 403 10.96 0.69 24.20
CA SER A 403 10.49 -0.18 23.10
C SER A 403 9.79 -1.43 23.64
N LEU A 404 10.33 -2.02 24.70
CA LEU A 404 9.74 -3.18 25.38
C LEU A 404 8.42 -2.83 26.09
N SER A 405 8.27 -1.60 26.59
CA SER A 405 7.01 -1.10 27.14
C SER A 405 5.96 -0.88 26.05
N THR A 406 6.39 -0.36 24.90
CA THR A 406 5.53 -0.14 23.73
C THR A 406 5.03 -1.47 23.15
N LEU A 407 5.88 -2.48 23.06
CA LEU A 407 5.53 -3.82 22.58
C LEU A 407 4.44 -4.49 23.43
N VAL A 408 4.54 -4.34 24.76
CA VAL A 408 3.51 -4.80 25.70
C VAL A 408 2.22 -4.00 25.56
N GLU A 409 2.30 -2.71 25.28
CA GLU A 409 1.15 -1.83 25.11
C GLU A 409 0.44 -2.06 23.77
N GLN A 410 1.19 -2.28 22.69
CA GLN A 410 0.68 -2.70 21.37
C GLN A 410 -0.03 -4.04 21.42
N SER A 411 0.53 -5.04 22.12
CA SER A 411 -0.14 -6.32 22.35
C SER A 411 -1.50 -6.22 23.08
N LYS A 412 -1.74 -5.10 23.80
CA LYS A 412 -3.02 -4.78 24.46
C LYS A 412 -3.93 -3.87 23.64
N LEU A 413 -3.38 -3.14 22.67
CA LEU A 413 -4.09 -2.20 21.80
C LEU A 413 -4.58 -2.87 20.51
N ASP A 414 -3.91 -3.94 20.05
CA ASP A 414 -4.43 -4.86 19.01
C ASP A 414 -5.77 -5.50 19.42
N THR A 415 -6.16 -5.41 20.70
CA THR A 415 -7.45 -5.86 21.24
C THR A 415 -8.55 -4.79 21.22
N ARG A 416 -8.27 -3.53 20.83
CA ARG A 416 -9.24 -2.43 20.96
C ARG A 416 -9.38 -1.49 19.76
N GLU A 417 -8.45 -1.46 18.81
CA GLU A 417 -8.51 -0.52 17.67
C GLU A 417 -8.41 -1.20 16.29
N GLN A 418 -9.19 -2.27 16.08
CA GLN A 418 -9.54 -2.77 14.73
C GLN A 418 -11.04 -2.70 14.48
N THR A 419 -11.66 -1.59 14.88
CA THR A 419 -12.95 -1.20 14.31
C THR A 419 -12.67 -0.49 12.99
N ASP A 420 -13.17 -1.06 11.89
CA ASP A 420 -13.12 -0.57 10.50
C ASP A 420 -11.85 -0.86 9.68
N ILE A 421 -11.54 -2.14 9.38
CA ILE A 421 -10.99 -2.48 8.04
C ILE A 421 -11.51 -3.85 7.57
N GLN A 422 -12.47 -3.83 6.65
CA GLN A 422 -12.71 -4.94 5.72
C GLN A 422 -11.62 -4.94 4.65
N GLY A 423 -10.97 -6.08 4.42
CA GLY A 423 -10.17 -6.33 3.20
C GLY A 423 -8.75 -6.82 3.45
N VAL A 424 -8.51 -8.08 3.08
CA VAL A 424 -7.26 -8.70 2.59
C VAL A 424 -5.94 -7.99 2.97
N ASP A 425 -5.24 -8.58 3.93
CA ASP A 425 -4.01 -8.09 4.56
C ASP A 425 -2.75 -8.27 3.69
N GLN A 426 -2.66 -7.49 2.60
CA GLN A 426 -1.38 -6.98 2.08
C GLN A 426 -1.17 -5.52 2.51
N ASP A 427 -2.24 -4.88 2.96
CA ASP A 427 -2.22 -3.51 3.41
C ASP A 427 -1.68 -3.38 4.83
N ALA A 428 -1.84 -4.30 5.80
CA ALA A 428 -1.34 -4.02 7.16
C ALA A 428 0.19 -4.12 7.27
N GLU A 429 0.86 -5.03 6.57
CA GLU A 429 2.33 -5.03 6.50
C GLU A 429 2.87 -3.77 5.81
N TYR A 430 2.24 -3.38 4.69
CA TYR A 430 2.59 -2.15 4.00
C TYR A 430 2.29 -0.90 4.84
N HIS A 431 1.17 -0.89 5.59
CA HIS A 431 0.79 0.19 6.50
C HIS A 431 1.69 0.22 7.73
N GLN A 432 2.15 -0.93 8.23
CA GLN A 432 3.05 -1.00 9.37
C GLN A 432 4.48 -0.60 8.97
N LEU A 433 4.98 -1.09 7.83
CA LEU A 433 6.22 -0.61 7.22
C LEU A 433 6.14 0.89 6.91
N MET A 434 5.00 1.36 6.38
CA MET A 434 4.76 2.78 6.16
C MET A 434 4.78 3.56 7.47
N GLN A 435 4.10 3.09 8.52
CA GLN A 435 4.07 3.75 9.83
C GLN A 435 5.46 3.80 10.47
N ASP A 436 6.25 2.72 10.39
CA ASP A 436 7.59 2.67 10.98
C ASP A 436 8.56 3.58 10.23
N VAL A 437 8.56 3.55 8.89
CA VAL A 437 9.39 4.43 8.07
C VAL A 437 8.98 5.90 8.21
N VAL A 438 7.68 6.20 8.31
CA VAL A 438 7.19 7.56 8.51
C VAL A 438 7.50 8.06 9.92
N ARG A 439 7.44 7.20 10.95
CA ARG A 439 7.84 7.55 12.32
C ARG A 439 9.34 7.87 12.41
N GLU A 440 10.18 7.10 11.74
CA GLU A 440 11.61 7.37 11.64
C GLU A 440 11.86 8.70 10.91
N ALA A 441 11.17 8.92 9.78
CA ALA A 441 11.23 10.18 9.03
C ALA A 441 10.83 11.39 9.89
N LEU A 442 9.78 11.29 10.71
CA LEU A 442 9.36 12.35 11.62
C LEU A 442 10.42 12.66 12.70
N GLN A 443 11.13 11.65 13.20
CA GLN A 443 12.25 11.86 14.13
C GLN A 443 13.41 12.58 13.45
N GLU A 444 13.78 12.20 12.23
CA GLU A 444 14.81 12.87 11.44
C GLU A 444 14.43 14.32 11.10
N ILE A 445 13.16 14.57 10.73
CA ILE A 445 12.61 15.92 10.50
C ILE A 445 12.66 16.78 11.76
N THR A 446 12.37 16.20 12.94
CA THR A 446 12.50 16.90 14.22
C THR A 446 13.95 17.37 14.46
N GLN A 447 14.93 16.50 14.20
CA GLN A 447 16.36 16.86 14.31
C GLN A 447 16.76 17.94 13.30
N ILE A 448 16.22 17.89 12.08
CA ILE A 448 16.43 18.92 11.06
C ILE A 448 15.88 20.27 11.55
N LYS A 449 14.68 20.30 12.11
CA LYS A 449 14.03 21.51 12.64
C LYS A 449 14.85 22.14 13.78
N GLU A 450 15.31 21.34 14.74
CA GLU A 450 16.16 21.81 15.84
C GLU A 450 17.43 22.50 15.34
N ARG A 451 18.06 21.95 14.30
CA ARG A 451 19.27 22.52 13.68
C ARG A 451 18.99 23.79 12.89
N ILE A 452 17.87 23.86 12.17
CA ILE A 452 17.44 25.07 11.45
C ILE A 452 17.11 26.18 12.44
N VAL A 453 16.41 25.88 13.54
CA VAL A 453 16.10 26.84 14.61
C VAL A 453 17.39 27.32 15.29
N ALA A 454 18.31 26.41 15.63
CA ALA A 454 19.61 26.78 16.20
C ALA A 454 20.44 27.66 15.25
N PHE A 455 20.36 27.40 13.94
CA PHE A 455 20.99 28.25 12.92
C PHE A 455 20.31 29.63 12.80
N ALA A 456 18.98 29.68 12.91
CA ALA A 456 18.22 30.94 12.91
C ALA A 456 18.66 31.88 14.04
N GLU A 457 18.96 31.30 15.21
CA GLU A 457 19.49 32.00 16.39
C GLU A 457 20.97 32.37 16.28
N ASN A 458 21.79 31.56 15.58
CA ASN A 458 23.24 31.74 15.46
C ASN A 458 23.75 31.63 14.01
N ARG A 459 23.43 32.65 13.22
CA ARG A 459 23.59 32.68 11.75
C ARG A 459 25.02 32.69 11.22
N GLU A 460 26.00 32.93 12.08
CA GLU A 460 27.41 32.90 11.68
C GLU A 460 28.00 31.47 11.73
N ASN A 461 27.25 30.52 12.31
CA ASN A 461 27.73 29.16 12.52
C ASN A 461 27.13 28.15 11.53
N ASN A 462 27.66 28.16 10.30
CA ASN A 462 27.25 27.22 9.23
C ASN A 462 27.48 25.74 9.59
N SER A 463 28.28 25.43 10.62
CA SER A 463 28.47 24.04 11.10
C SER A 463 27.15 23.41 11.57
N LEU A 464 26.18 24.21 12.02
CA LEU A 464 24.87 23.75 12.47
C LEU A 464 24.03 23.14 11.34
N LEU A 465 24.26 23.56 10.09
CA LEU A 465 23.54 23.06 8.90
C LEU A 465 24.31 21.97 8.15
N THR A 466 25.54 21.64 8.54
CA THR A 466 26.40 20.71 7.76
C THR A 466 25.84 19.28 7.70
N GLU A 467 25.15 18.84 8.75
CA GLU A 467 24.56 17.50 8.83
C GLU A 467 23.13 17.44 8.25
N VAL A 468 22.49 18.59 7.98
CA VAL A 468 21.10 18.66 7.51
C VAL A 468 20.90 18.01 6.12
N PRO A 469 21.76 18.23 5.11
CA PRO A 469 21.62 17.56 3.81
C PRO A 469 21.67 16.02 3.89
N GLN A 470 22.45 15.47 4.82
CA GLN A 470 22.54 14.04 5.03
C GLN A 470 21.25 13.49 5.64
N LEU A 471 20.71 14.14 6.67
CA LEU A 471 19.42 13.79 7.28
C LEU A 471 18.28 13.87 6.25
N LEU A 472 18.21 14.92 5.44
CA LEU A 472 17.21 15.05 4.36
C LEU A 472 17.31 13.92 3.33
N SER A 473 18.53 13.46 3.03
CA SER A 473 18.75 12.33 2.11
C SER A 473 18.31 10.99 2.71
N GLN A 474 18.40 10.82 4.04
CA GLN A 474 17.91 9.64 4.75
C GLN A 474 16.38 9.58 4.74
N VAL A 475 15.71 10.69 5.09
CA VAL A 475 14.25 10.83 4.98
C VAL A 475 13.79 10.53 3.55
N LYS A 476 14.45 11.12 2.55
CA LYS A 476 14.16 10.87 1.13
C LYS A 476 14.27 9.39 0.78
N GLY A 477 15.33 8.72 1.22
CA GLY A 477 15.55 7.29 0.99
C GLY A 477 14.41 6.44 1.56
N GLY A 478 13.96 6.74 2.78
CA GLY A 478 12.81 6.08 3.41
C GLY A 478 11.53 6.27 2.61
N LEU A 479 11.24 7.50 2.15
CA LEU A 479 10.02 7.78 1.38
C LEU A 479 10.01 7.15 -0.01
N LEU A 480 11.17 7.07 -0.69
CA LEU A 480 11.27 6.39 -1.99
C LEU A 480 11.08 4.87 -1.86
N ILE A 481 11.49 4.26 -0.75
CA ILE A 481 11.22 2.84 -0.46
C ILE A 481 9.72 2.58 -0.33
N LEU A 482 8.97 3.54 0.22
CA LEU A 482 7.50 3.51 0.32
C LEU A 482 6.79 3.91 -0.98
N GLY A 483 7.51 4.21 -2.07
CA GLY A 483 6.90 4.70 -3.32
C GLY A 483 6.28 6.10 -3.23
N ILE A 484 6.67 6.89 -2.22
CA ILE A 484 6.17 8.26 -1.99
C ILE A 484 7.11 9.25 -2.67
N GLU A 485 6.80 9.61 -3.91
CA GLU A 485 7.71 10.38 -4.77
C GLU A 485 7.67 11.90 -4.51
N GLN A 486 6.49 12.48 -4.26
CA GLN A 486 6.31 13.94 -4.26
C GLN A 486 7.06 14.67 -3.11
N PRO A 487 6.93 14.28 -1.83
CA PRO A 487 7.77 14.82 -0.76
C PRO A 487 9.26 14.50 -0.92
N ALA A 488 9.61 13.35 -1.53
CA ALA A 488 11.00 12.98 -1.76
C ALA A 488 11.71 13.95 -2.72
N VAL A 489 10.98 14.44 -3.74
CA VAL A 489 11.47 15.50 -4.64
C VAL A 489 11.70 16.81 -3.86
N LEU A 490 10.77 17.23 -3.01
CA LEU A 490 10.93 18.43 -2.18
C LEU A 490 12.14 18.34 -1.26
N LEU A 491 12.35 17.20 -0.59
CA LEU A 491 13.50 16.97 0.29
C LEU A 491 14.84 17.05 -0.46
N GLU A 492 14.89 16.54 -1.69
CA GLU A 492 16.07 16.67 -2.55
C GLU A 492 16.35 18.13 -2.91
N GLU A 493 15.33 18.88 -3.31
CA GLU A 493 15.46 20.30 -3.64
C GLU A 493 15.93 21.12 -2.43
N ILE A 494 15.38 20.85 -1.23
CA ILE A 494 15.83 21.49 0.02
C ILE A 494 17.30 21.12 0.32
N SER A 495 17.66 19.84 0.17
CA SER A 495 19.03 19.37 0.41
C SER A 495 20.05 20.07 -0.49
N GLN A 496 19.71 20.22 -1.78
CA GLN A 496 20.53 20.95 -2.74
C GLN A 496 20.62 22.43 -2.40
N LEU A 497 19.51 23.04 -1.98
CA LEU A 497 19.44 24.45 -1.61
C LEU A 497 20.30 24.76 -0.38
N ILE A 498 20.23 23.92 0.66
CA ILE A 498 21.09 24.06 1.85
C ILE A 498 22.57 23.87 1.48
N SER A 499 22.87 22.86 0.66
CA SER A 499 24.25 22.54 0.26
C SER A 499 24.90 23.64 -0.58
N HIS A 500 24.16 24.23 -1.53
CA HIS A 500 24.70 25.22 -2.47
C HIS A 500 24.60 26.67 -1.97
N HIS A 501 23.52 27.02 -1.26
CA HIS A 501 23.24 28.41 -0.86
C HIS A 501 23.50 28.71 0.62
N PHE A 502 23.22 27.79 1.54
CA PHE A 502 23.41 28.05 2.98
C PHE A 502 24.81 27.65 3.46
N LEU A 503 25.39 26.61 2.87
CA LEU A 503 26.76 26.16 3.17
C LEU A 503 27.81 26.70 2.18
N GLY A 504 27.39 27.21 1.01
CA GLY A 504 28.26 27.78 -0.02
C GLY A 504 28.65 29.26 0.20
N GLU A 505 29.59 29.78 -0.60
CA GLU A 505 30.08 31.18 -0.50
C GLU A 505 29.14 32.24 -1.11
N GLN A 506 27.84 31.94 -1.32
CA GLN A 506 26.92 32.85 -2.01
C GLN A 506 25.89 33.52 -1.09
N ALA A 507 25.88 34.86 -1.15
CA ALA A 507 24.90 35.82 -0.60
C ALA A 507 24.50 35.68 0.89
N PRO A 508 24.26 36.80 1.61
CA PRO A 508 23.86 36.74 3.01
C PRO A 508 22.45 36.13 3.14
N VAL A 509 22.35 35.04 3.88
CA VAL A 509 21.07 34.42 4.27
C VAL A 509 20.27 35.43 5.10
N ASN A 510 19.12 35.88 4.60
CA ASN A 510 18.22 36.78 5.32
C ASN A 510 17.27 35.99 6.27
N CYS A 511 16.59 36.67 7.20
CA CYS A 511 15.64 36.00 8.11
C CYS A 511 14.53 35.27 7.33
N GLN A 512 14.01 35.93 6.30
CA GLN A 512 12.88 35.48 5.50
C GLN A 512 13.16 34.14 4.80
N ASN A 513 14.40 33.90 4.37
CA ASN A 513 14.83 32.66 3.73
C ASN A 513 14.90 31.51 4.75
N ILE A 514 15.26 31.81 6.01
CA ILE A 514 15.28 30.81 7.08
C ILE A 514 13.85 30.49 7.51
N ASP A 515 12.97 31.49 7.59
CA ASP A 515 11.56 31.31 7.93
C ASP A 515 10.84 30.48 6.86
N LEU A 516 11.03 30.79 5.56
CA LEU A 516 10.48 29.99 4.45
C LEU A 516 11.05 28.56 4.41
N LEU A 517 12.31 28.36 4.77
CA LEU A 517 12.91 27.04 4.90
C LEU A 517 12.25 26.24 6.04
N ALA A 518 12.01 26.88 7.19
CA ALA A 518 11.31 26.29 8.32
C ALA A 518 9.85 25.94 7.95
N ASP A 519 9.13 26.85 7.29
CA ASP A 519 7.76 26.63 6.81
C ASP A 519 7.67 25.46 5.82
N THR A 520 8.67 25.31 4.95
CA THR A 520 8.75 24.18 4.02
C THR A 520 8.93 22.86 4.76
N ILE A 521 9.85 22.80 5.74
CA ILE A 521 10.09 21.59 6.55
C ILE A 521 8.86 21.26 7.41
N THR A 522 8.20 22.27 7.99
CA THR A 522 6.95 22.08 8.75
C THR A 522 5.80 21.60 7.87
N GLY A 523 5.72 22.05 6.61
CA GLY A 523 4.74 21.51 5.66
C GLY A 523 4.99 20.03 5.33
N ILE A 524 6.24 19.60 5.25
CA ILE A 524 6.60 18.18 5.05
C ILE A 524 6.32 17.37 6.33
N GLU A 525 6.62 17.92 7.52
CA GLU A 525 6.27 17.33 8.83
C GLU A 525 4.75 17.06 8.90
N TYR A 526 3.95 18.07 8.60
CA TYR A 526 2.48 17.97 8.65
C TYR A 526 1.92 17.01 7.60
N TYR A 527 2.55 16.91 6.43
CA TYR A 527 2.21 15.91 5.42
C TYR A 527 2.46 14.48 5.92
N LEU A 528 3.61 14.25 6.57
CA LEU A 528 3.98 12.95 7.13
C LEU A 528 3.07 12.58 8.32
N GLU A 529 2.69 13.53 9.16
CA GLU A 529 1.67 13.33 10.21
C GLU A 529 0.30 12.98 9.60
N ALA A 530 -0.15 13.74 8.59
CA ALA A 530 -1.40 13.48 7.87
C ALA A 530 -1.43 12.13 7.13
N LEU A 531 -0.25 11.60 6.76
CA LEU A 531 -0.09 10.27 6.18
C LEU A 531 -0.33 9.16 7.20
N VAL A 532 0.12 9.33 8.45
CA VAL A 532 -0.14 8.38 9.56
C VAL A 532 -1.59 8.48 10.06
N GLU A 533 -2.15 9.70 10.10
CA GLU A 533 -3.54 9.94 10.55
C GLU A 533 -4.60 9.62 9.49
N HIS A 534 -4.21 9.12 8.31
CA HIS A 534 -5.09 8.81 7.18
C HIS A 534 -5.99 9.96 6.70
N ARG A 535 -5.52 11.21 6.85
CA ARG A 535 -6.32 12.40 6.50
C ARG A 535 -6.44 12.59 4.99
N ASN A 536 -7.49 13.25 4.52
CA ASN A 536 -7.74 13.44 3.07
C ASN A 536 -7.15 14.73 2.49
N ASP A 537 -6.66 15.65 3.32
CA ASP A 537 -6.12 16.97 2.97
C ASP A 537 -4.61 16.99 2.66
N ARG A 538 -4.02 15.80 2.42
CA ARG A 538 -2.60 15.61 2.12
C ARG A 538 -2.12 16.41 0.88
N PRO A 539 -2.86 16.46 -0.24
CA PRO A 539 -2.45 17.23 -1.42
C PRO A 539 -2.33 18.74 -1.14
N GLU A 540 -3.26 19.30 -0.37
CA GLU A 540 -3.29 20.72 0.00
C GLU A 540 -2.11 21.06 0.92
N ILE A 541 -1.81 20.21 1.90
CA ILE A 541 -0.65 20.37 2.80
C ILE A 541 0.67 20.37 2.01
N LEU A 542 0.81 19.45 1.07
CA LEU A 542 2.02 19.35 0.24
C LEU A 542 2.15 20.55 -0.71
N SER A 543 1.02 21.07 -1.21
CA SER A 543 0.99 22.27 -2.05
C SER A 543 1.50 23.52 -1.31
N PHE A 544 1.22 23.63 0.00
CA PHE A 544 1.76 24.69 0.86
C PHE A 544 3.28 24.57 1.02
N ALA A 545 3.79 23.36 1.28
CA ALA A 545 5.23 23.11 1.37
C ALA A 545 5.95 23.48 0.06
N ARG A 546 5.39 23.07 -1.09
CA ARG A 546 5.89 23.41 -2.43
C ARG A 546 5.92 24.92 -2.65
N TYR A 547 4.84 25.62 -2.29
CA TYR A 547 4.75 27.08 -2.44
C TYR A 547 5.82 27.81 -1.63
N SER A 548 6.06 27.38 -0.39
CA SER A 548 7.11 27.95 0.47
C SER A 548 8.51 27.73 -0.10
N LEU A 549 8.79 26.53 -0.65
CA LEU A 549 10.06 26.21 -1.29
C LEU A 549 10.29 27.01 -2.58
N ASP A 550 9.27 27.12 -3.42
CA ASP A 550 9.33 27.92 -4.65
C ASP A 550 9.59 29.40 -4.34
N THR A 551 8.94 29.93 -3.31
CA THR A 551 9.13 31.31 -2.85
C THR A 551 10.57 31.51 -2.36
N LEU A 552 11.10 30.54 -1.62
CA LEU A 552 12.49 30.53 -1.18
C LEU A 552 13.47 30.50 -2.37
N GLN A 553 13.26 29.62 -3.34
CA GLN A 553 14.12 29.50 -4.53
C GLN A 553 14.09 30.76 -5.41
N ARG A 554 12.93 31.40 -5.56
CA ARG A 554 12.79 32.69 -6.27
C ARG A 554 13.50 33.83 -5.55
N GLY A 555 13.46 33.85 -4.22
CA GLY A 555 14.18 34.83 -3.40
C GLY A 555 15.70 34.65 -3.40
N ILE A 556 16.19 33.44 -3.74
CA ILE A 556 17.61 33.07 -3.72
C ILE A 556 18.29 33.22 -5.10
N LYS A 557 17.57 33.01 -6.21
CA LYS A 557 18.16 33.15 -7.55
C LYS A 557 18.50 34.62 -7.86
N PRO A 558 19.77 34.96 -8.16
CA PRO A 558 20.08 36.26 -8.74
C PRO A 558 19.46 36.33 -10.14
N GLU A 559 18.72 37.41 -10.40
CA GLU A 559 18.19 37.78 -11.72
C GLU A 559 19.23 37.56 -12.82
N LYS A 560 19.11 36.45 -13.56
CA LYS A 560 19.45 36.38 -14.99
C LYS A 560 19.01 35.08 -15.64
N GLN A 561 18.35 35.29 -16.78
CA GLN A 561 17.96 34.34 -17.82
C GLN A 561 16.61 33.65 -17.58
N LEU A 562 15.56 34.39 -17.98
CA LEU A 562 14.30 33.86 -18.46
C LEU A 562 14.58 32.86 -19.60
N GLU A 563 14.49 31.57 -19.28
CA GLU A 563 14.08 30.55 -20.24
C GLU A 563 12.65 30.15 -19.86
N GLU A 564 11.76 30.18 -20.85
CA GLU A 564 10.35 29.75 -20.77
C GLU A 564 10.20 28.40 -20.07
N PRO A 565 9.24 28.23 -19.13
CA PRO A 565 8.88 26.91 -18.66
C PRO A 565 8.12 26.17 -19.76
N GLU A 566 8.63 24.98 -20.08
CA GLU A 566 7.95 23.93 -20.84
C GLU A 566 6.57 23.62 -20.18
N PRO A 567 5.50 23.37 -20.95
CA PRO A 567 4.15 23.34 -20.41
C PRO A 567 3.92 22.13 -19.50
N GLU A 568 3.47 22.38 -18.28
CA GLU A 568 2.86 21.37 -17.41
C GLU A 568 1.59 20.82 -18.08
N PRO A 569 1.32 19.49 -18.01
CA PRO A 569 0.18 18.90 -18.69
C PRO A 569 -1.14 19.45 -18.14
N GLU A 570 -2.03 19.88 -19.03
CA GLU A 570 -3.40 20.28 -18.71
C GLU A 570 -4.10 19.22 -17.83
N PRO A 571 -4.94 19.63 -16.86
CA PRO A 571 -5.92 18.72 -16.30
C PRO A 571 -6.85 18.28 -17.43
N GLN A 572 -6.75 17.01 -17.84
CA GLN A 572 -7.67 16.42 -18.78
C GLN A 572 -9.08 16.47 -18.18
N ALA A 573 -9.93 17.29 -18.77
CA ALA A 573 -11.33 17.37 -18.42
C ALA A 573 -12.01 16.02 -18.71
N THR A 574 -12.46 15.34 -17.65
CA THR A 574 -13.51 14.32 -17.76
C THR A 574 -14.86 15.02 -17.81
N PRO A 575 -15.65 14.93 -18.90
CA PRO A 575 -16.97 15.53 -18.94
C PRO A 575 -18.01 14.54 -18.38
N TYR A 576 -18.28 14.60 -17.08
CA TYR A 576 -19.51 14.07 -16.48
C TYR A 576 -19.89 14.87 -15.24
N VAL A 577 -20.30 16.13 -15.43
CA VAL A 577 -21.19 16.78 -14.45
C VAL A 577 -22.61 16.53 -14.94
N LYS A 578 -23.46 15.94 -14.09
CA LYS A 578 -24.89 15.79 -14.38
C LYS A 578 -25.54 17.17 -14.20
N ASP A 579 -26.57 17.47 -14.99
CA ASP A 579 -27.25 18.78 -14.98
C ASP A 579 -27.75 19.23 -13.58
N ASP A 580 -28.02 18.31 -12.64
CA ASP A 580 -28.46 18.65 -11.27
C ASP A 580 -27.30 19.07 -10.33
N ASP A 581 -26.03 18.77 -10.64
CA ASP A 581 -24.85 19.15 -9.85
C ASP A 581 -24.22 20.49 -10.34
N LEU A 582 -24.72 21.03 -11.46
CA LEU A 582 -24.17 22.23 -12.09
C LEU A 582 -24.55 23.51 -11.34
N ASP A 583 -25.76 23.59 -10.79
CA ASP A 583 -26.23 24.75 -10.02
C ASP A 583 -25.43 24.90 -8.70
N ASP A 584 -25.19 23.80 -7.98
CA ASP A 584 -24.38 23.79 -6.75
C ASP A 584 -22.92 24.17 -7.03
N MET A 585 -22.35 23.74 -8.17
CA MET A 585 -21.00 24.13 -8.58
C MET A 585 -20.93 25.59 -9.06
N GLN A 586 -21.98 26.12 -9.68
CA GLN A 586 -22.05 27.52 -10.08
C GLN A 586 -22.08 28.45 -8.86
N ASP A 587 -22.76 28.08 -7.78
CA ASP A 587 -22.77 28.86 -6.54
C ASP A 587 -21.36 28.94 -5.91
N ILE A 588 -20.63 27.82 -5.87
CA ILE A 588 -19.23 27.78 -5.39
C ILE A 588 -18.33 28.64 -6.29
N PHE A 589 -18.48 28.51 -7.62
CA PHE A 589 -17.73 29.32 -8.58
C PHE A 589 -18.03 30.81 -8.43
N ILE A 590 -19.26 31.19 -8.14
CA ILE A 590 -19.64 32.60 -7.94
C ILE A 590 -18.93 33.17 -6.71
N GLU A 591 -18.83 32.42 -5.60
CA GLU A 591 -18.08 32.83 -4.41
C GLU A 591 -16.59 32.98 -4.72
N GLU A 592 -15.99 31.99 -5.38
CA GLU A 592 -14.58 32.04 -5.83
C GLU A 592 -14.31 33.21 -6.80
N ALA A 593 -15.25 33.48 -7.71
CA ALA A 593 -15.12 34.57 -8.67
C ALA A 593 -15.21 35.95 -8.02
N GLU A 594 -15.99 36.10 -6.94
CA GLU A 594 -16.03 37.33 -6.14
C GLU A 594 -14.71 37.55 -5.38
N GLU A 595 -14.10 36.49 -4.84
CA GLU A 595 -12.79 36.54 -4.18
C GLU A 595 -11.66 36.90 -5.18
N GLU A 596 -11.63 36.25 -6.34
CA GLU A 596 -10.64 36.54 -7.38
C GLU A 596 -10.80 37.95 -7.94
N LEU A 597 -12.02 38.50 -7.99
CA LEU A 597 -12.25 39.89 -8.40
C LEU A 597 -11.67 40.91 -7.40
N GLU A 598 -11.71 40.62 -6.10
CA GLU A 598 -11.06 41.44 -5.07
C GLU A 598 -9.53 41.40 -5.23
N ASN A 599 -8.98 40.23 -5.52
CA ASN A 599 -7.55 40.05 -5.80
C ASN A 599 -7.13 40.81 -7.07
N ILE A 600 -7.87 40.67 -8.18
CA ILE A 600 -7.66 41.41 -9.44
C ILE A 600 -7.62 42.92 -9.18
N THR A 601 -8.57 43.44 -8.40
CA THR A 601 -8.66 44.87 -8.10
C THR A 601 -7.45 45.34 -7.29
N THR A 602 -7.02 44.55 -6.30
CA THR A 602 -5.86 44.84 -5.46
C THR A 602 -4.56 44.82 -6.26
N GLN A 603 -4.33 43.76 -7.04
CA GLN A 603 -3.11 43.62 -7.83
C GLN A 603 -3.02 44.65 -8.95
N LEU A 604 -4.15 45.02 -9.57
CA LEU A 604 -4.15 46.10 -10.56
C LEU A 604 -3.72 47.44 -9.92
N ALA A 605 -4.20 47.77 -8.72
CA ALA A 605 -3.79 48.98 -8.04
C ALA A 605 -2.29 48.98 -7.72
N CYS A 606 -1.75 47.86 -7.20
CA CYS A 606 -0.32 47.70 -6.96
C CYS A 606 0.51 47.85 -8.25
N TRP A 607 0.06 47.24 -9.34
CA TRP A 607 0.76 47.32 -10.62
C TRP A 607 0.66 48.70 -11.29
N GLN A 608 -0.43 49.44 -11.05
CA GLN A 608 -0.57 50.83 -11.51
C GLN A 608 0.32 51.80 -10.72
N GLU A 609 0.51 51.57 -9.41
CA GLU A 609 1.42 52.35 -8.58
C GLU A 609 2.89 52.06 -8.90
N ASN A 610 3.21 50.83 -9.29
CA ASN A 610 4.54 50.40 -9.68
C ASN A 610 4.52 49.50 -10.93
N SER A 611 4.77 50.10 -12.10
CA SER A 611 4.72 49.40 -13.39
C SER A 611 5.76 48.29 -13.56
N ASP A 612 6.81 48.29 -12.72
CA ASP A 612 7.88 47.29 -12.74
C ASP A 612 7.60 46.13 -11.76
N ASP A 613 6.46 46.15 -11.05
CA ASP A 613 6.06 45.07 -10.15
C ASP A 613 5.52 43.86 -10.94
N GLN A 614 6.46 43.00 -11.35
CA GLN A 614 6.16 41.75 -12.05
C GLN A 614 5.38 40.75 -11.20
N THR A 615 5.45 40.87 -9.87
CA THR A 615 4.70 40.00 -8.95
C THR A 615 3.22 40.34 -9.01
N ALA A 616 2.90 41.64 -8.97
CA ALA A 616 1.52 42.12 -9.13
C ALA A 616 0.96 41.74 -10.51
N LEU A 617 1.73 41.90 -11.59
CA LEU A 617 1.33 41.51 -12.95
C LEU A 617 1.09 40.00 -13.09
N SER A 618 1.99 39.17 -12.55
CA SER A 618 1.84 37.71 -12.59
C SER A 618 0.64 37.23 -11.78
N THR A 619 0.39 37.85 -10.62
CA THR A 619 -0.77 37.50 -9.77
C THR A 619 -2.07 37.91 -10.44
N LEU A 620 -2.10 39.11 -11.04
CA LEU A 620 -3.23 39.59 -11.84
C LEU A 620 -3.57 38.62 -12.99
N ARG A 621 -2.55 38.16 -13.74
CA ARG A 621 -2.74 37.16 -14.81
C ARG A 621 -3.25 35.83 -14.27
N ARG A 622 -2.76 35.38 -13.11
CA ARG A 622 -3.20 34.14 -12.47
C ARG A 622 -4.69 34.20 -12.10
N SER A 623 -5.18 35.30 -11.55
CA SER A 623 -6.61 35.44 -11.22
C SER A 623 -7.51 35.31 -12.45
N PHE A 624 -7.15 35.91 -13.60
CA PHE A 624 -7.89 35.71 -14.85
C PHE A 624 -7.77 34.27 -15.39
N HIS A 625 -6.65 33.59 -15.17
CA HIS A 625 -6.50 32.17 -15.50
C HIS A 625 -7.40 31.28 -14.64
N THR A 626 -7.49 31.54 -13.33
CA THR A 626 -8.39 30.85 -12.40
C THR A 626 -9.84 30.99 -12.88
N LEU A 627 -10.30 32.23 -13.13
CA LEU A 627 -11.65 32.51 -13.63
C LEU A 627 -11.96 31.81 -14.96
N LYS A 628 -10.96 31.66 -15.85
CA LYS A 628 -11.12 30.86 -17.09
C LYS A 628 -11.32 29.39 -16.78
N GLY A 629 -10.46 28.82 -15.94
CA GLY A 629 -10.44 27.39 -15.62
C GLY A 629 -11.70 26.96 -14.88
N SER A 630 -12.02 27.62 -13.78
CA SER A 630 -13.22 27.31 -12.98
C SER A 630 -14.50 27.65 -13.73
N GLY A 631 -14.51 28.73 -14.53
CA GLY A 631 -15.66 29.09 -15.37
C GLY A 631 -16.03 28.02 -16.40
N ARG A 632 -15.06 27.36 -17.06
CA ARG A 632 -15.33 26.24 -17.99
C ARG A 632 -15.85 25.00 -17.28
N LEU A 633 -15.41 24.78 -16.04
CA LEU A 633 -15.77 23.61 -15.25
C LEU A 633 -17.27 23.64 -14.85
N VAL A 634 -17.82 24.84 -14.66
CA VAL A 634 -19.22 25.04 -14.24
C VAL A 634 -20.17 25.49 -15.37
N GLY A 635 -19.67 25.52 -16.61
CA GLY A 635 -20.45 25.93 -17.79
C GLY A 635 -20.68 27.44 -17.92
N ALA A 636 -19.90 28.27 -17.22
CA ALA A 636 -19.93 29.74 -17.32
C ALA A 636 -19.08 30.22 -18.51
N ASP A 637 -19.43 29.76 -19.72
CA ASP A 637 -18.63 29.94 -20.94
C ASP A 637 -18.31 31.41 -21.23
N GLU A 638 -19.27 32.32 -21.01
CA GLU A 638 -19.08 33.74 -21.29
C GLU A 638 -18.05 34.40 -20.36
N ILE A 639 -18.02 34.02 -19.07
CA ILE A 639 -17.02 34.50 -18.12
C ILE A 639 -15.65 33.87 -18.42
N ALA A 640 -15.63 32.59 -18.79
CA ALA A 640 -14.40 31.90 -19.12
C ALA A 640 -13.70 32.48 -20.36
N GLU A 641 -14.47 32.69 -21.42
CA GLU A 641 -14.00 33.24 -22.69
C GLU A 641 -13.60 34.71 -22.56
N PHE A 642 -14.33 35.48 -21.74
CA PHE A 642 -13.94 36.84 -21.38
C PHE A 642 -12.60 36.88 -20.62
N SER A 643 -12.46 36.03 -19.60
CA SER A 643 -11.24 35.95 -18.78
C SER A 643 -10.03 35.50 -19.59
N TRP A 644 -10.21 34.57 -20.54
CA TRP A 644 -9.16 34.15 -21.47
C TRP A 644 -8.63 35.27 -22.34
N SER A 645 -9.50 36.17 -22.82
CA SER A 645 -9.09 37.28 -23.68
C SER A 645 -8.19 38.28 -22.93
N ILE A 646 -8.50 38.52 -21.65
CA ILE A 646 -7.69 39.38 -20.77
C ILE A 646 -6.41 38.68 -20.31
N GLU A 647 -6.48 37.39 -19.97
CA GLU A 647 -5.30 36.55 -19.66
C GLU A 647 -4.29 36.59 -20.82
N SER A 648 -4.78 36.43 -22.05
CA SER A 648 -3.96 36.45 -23.27
C SER A 648 -3.30 37.81 -23.49
N LEU A 649 -4.01 38.90 -23.18
CA LEU A 649 -3.46 40.24 -23.26
C LEU A 649 -2.36 40.47 -22.20
N LEU A 650 -2.56 39.98 -20.97
CA LEU A 650 -1.57 40.08 -19.89
C LEU A 650 -0.33 39.23 -20.17
N ASN A 651 -0.48 38.05 -20.77
CA ASN A 651 0.66 37.24 -21.24
C ASN A 651 1.57 38.06 -22.15
N LYS A 652 1.00 38.78 -23.12
CA LYS A 652 1.79 39.61 -24.03
C LYS A 652 2.57 40.71 -23.30
N VAL A 653 2.07 41.20 -22.17
CA VAL A 653 2.77 42.20 -21.34
C VAL A 653 3.91 41.57 -20.55
N ILE A 654 3.68 40.38 -19.98
CA ILE A 654 4.70 39.59 -19.28
C ILE A 654 5.83 39.21 -20.23
N ASP A 655 5.50 38.80 -21.46
CA ASP A 655 6.46 38.42 -22.51
C ASP A 655 7.19 39.64 -23.13
N GLU A 656 6.95 40.85 -22.59
CA GLU A 656 7.44 42.14 -23.09
C GLU A 656 7.07 42.46 -24.56
N THR A 657 6.20 41.66 -25.16
CA THR A 657 5.72 41.85 -26.53
C THR A 657 4.76 43.04 -26.62
N LEU A 658 4.03 43.35 -25.55
CA LEU A 658 3.19 44.53 -25.40
C LEU A 658 3.69 45.40 -24.24
N LYS A 659 3.92 46.70 -24.48
CA LYS A 659 4.29 47.61 -23.38
C LYS A 659 3.03 48.09 -22.66
N PRO A 660 3.02 48.14 -21.31
CA PRO A 660 1.88 48.65 -20.57
C PRO A 660 1.66 50.13 -20.90
N GLY A 661 0.44 50.48 -21.33
CA GLY A 661 0.04 51.82 -21.73
C GLY A 661 -1.39 52.11 -21.29
N GLU A 662 -1.83 53.37 -21.42
CA GLU A 662 -3.17 53.80 -20.93
C GLU A 662 -4.31 52.95 -21.52
N GLU A 663 -4.19 52.51 -22.77
CA GLU A 663 -5.22 51.67 -23.42
C GLU A 663 -5.34 50.28 -22.79
N LEU A 664 -4.24 49.67 -22.37
CA LEU A 664 -4.24 48.38 -21.67
C LEU A 664 -4.94 48.49 -20.32
N PHE A 665 -4.57 49.50 -19.53
CA PHE A 665 -5.17 49.72 -18.21
C PHE A 665 -6.66 50.06 -18.31
N ASP A 666 -7.07 50.82 -19.34
CA ASP A 666 -8.49 51.09 -19.61
C ASP A 666 -9.27 49.81 -19.94
N ILE A 667 -8.70 48.88 -20.72
CA ILE A 667 -9.32 47.57 -20.99
C ILE A 667 -9.47 46.77 -19.67
N ILE A 668 -8.43 46.66 -18.86
CA ILE A 668 -8.48 45.91 -17.60
C ILE A 668 -9.46 46.54 -16.61
N GLN A 669 -9.51 47.88 -16.51
CA GLN A 669 -10.48 48.58 -15.66
C GLN A 669 -11.93 48.38 -16.14
N GLN A 670 -12.14 48.36 -17.46
CA GLN A 670 -13.45 48.02 -18.03
C GLN A 670 -13.82 46.56 -17.72
N SER A 671 -12.87 45.64 -17.74
CA SER A 671 -13.08 44.24 -17.33
C SER A 671 -13.48 44.10 -15.87
N ILE A 672 -12.81 44.80 -14.95
CA ILE A 672 -13.17 44.83 -13.52
C ILE A 672 -14.56 45.42 -13.31
N SER A 673 -14.97 46.38 -14.16
CA SER A 673 -16.31 46.97 -14.08
C SER A 673 -17.40 46.03 -14.62
N LEU A 674 -17.07 45.13 -15.55
CA LEU A 674 -18.00 44.21 -16.20
C LEU A 674 -18.15 42.87 -15.47
N LEU A 675 -17.06 42.31 -14.93
CA LEU A 675 -17.05 41.03 -14.21
C LEU A 675 -18.14 40.92 -13.11
N PRO A 676 -18.32 41.89 -12.19
CA PRO A 676 -19.38 41.78 -11.17
C PRO A 676 -20.77 41.68 -11.79
N ALA A 677 -21.00 42.35 -12.93
CA ALA A 677 -22.27 42.32 -13.62
C ALA A 677 -22.51 40.98 -14.35
N LEU A 678 -21.46 40.34 -14.86
CA LEU A 678 -21.51 39.00 -15.44
C LEU A 678 -21.74 37.92 -14.37
N ILE A 679 -21.05 38.03 -13.23
CA ILE A 679 -21.24 37.14 -12.08
C ILE A 679 -22.68 37.25 -11.56
N THR A 680 -23.23 38.47 -11.46
CA THR A 680 -24.63 38.68 -11.05
C THR A 680 -25.62 38.12 -12.07
N SER A 681 -25.34 38.26 -13.37
CA SER A 681 -26.17 37.71 -14.44
C SER A 681 -26.21 36.17 -14.43
N LEU A 682 -25.07 35.54 -14.12
CA LEU A 682 -24.96 34.09 -13.92
C LEU A 682 -25.77 33.67 -12.68
N ARG A 683 -25.56 34.34 -11.53
CA ARG A 683 -26.27 34.09 -10.26
C ARG A 683 -27.79 34.18 -10.42
N ASP A 684 -28.28 35.22 -11.10
CA ASP A 684 -29.72 35.45 -11.26
C ASP A 684 -30.31 34.70 -12.48
N GLN A 685 -29.48 34.00 -13.26
CA GLN A 685 -29.82 33.38 -14.55
C GLN A 685 -30.57 34.34 -15.49
N THR A 686 -30.20 35.63 -15.46
CA THR A 686 -30.86 36.67 -16.25
C THR A 686 -30.05 37.01 -17.48
N PRO A 687 -30.66 37.13 -18.68
CA PRO A 687 -29.97 37.61 -19.86
C PRO A 687 -29.50 39.05 -19.64
N HIS A 688 -28.23 39.33 -19.92
CA HIS A 688 -27.69 40.67 -19.88
C HIS A 688 -27.53 41.28 -21.27
N THR A 689 -27.30 42.59 -21.31
CA THR A 689 -27.06 43.37 -22.55
C THR A 689 -25.67 44.02 -22.56
N PHE A 690 -24.78 43.56 -21.66
CA PHE A 690 -23.41 44.03 -21.58
C PHE A 690 -22.67 43.72 -22.89
N ASN A 691 -21.86 44.65 -23.35
CA ASN A 691 -21.09 44.49 -24.58
C ASN A 691 -19.74 43.83 -24.28
N VAL A 692 -19.79 42.59 -23.76
CA VAL A 692 -18.62 41.78 -23.41
C VAL A 692 -17.72 41.60 -24.64
N GLU A 693 -18.34 41.32 -25.78
CA GLU A 693 -17.67 41.08 -27.04
C GLU A 693 -16.87 42.30 -27.55
N ALA A 694 -17.35 43.53 -27.35
CA ALA A 694 -16.57 44.71 -27.73
C ALA A 694 -15.29 44.88 -26.91
N VAL A 695 -15.31 44.51 -25.61
CA VAL A 695 -14.12 44.58 -24.75
C VAL A 695 -13.15 43.46 -25.12
N ARG A 696 -13.64 42.25 -25.41
CA ARG A 696 -12.82 41.14 -25.93
C ARG A 696 -12.11 41.51 -27.22
N GLN A 697 -12.85 41.99 -28.22
CA GLN A 697 -12.27 42.41 -29.49
C GLN A 697 -11.24 43.54 -29.33
N ARG A 698 -11.43 44.43 -28.35
CA ARG A 698 -10.46 45.48 -28.05
C ARG A 698 -9.19 44.91 -27.41
N ALA A 699 -9.33 43.94 -26.50
CA ALA A 699 -8.21 43.21 -25.92
C ALA A 699 -7.41 42.45 -27.00
N ASP A 700 -8.10 41.72 -27.87
CA ASP A 700 -7.48 40.94 -28.94
C ASP A 700 -6.74 41.84 -29.94
N ARG A 701 -7.37 42.94 -30.39
CA ARG A 701 -6.73 43.91 -31.29
C ARG A 701 -5.49 44.54 -30.67
N LEU A 702 -5.56 44.94 -29.40
CA LEU A 702 -4.40 45.51 -28.72
C LEU A 702 -3.26 44.49 -28.63
N GLY A 703 -3.59 43.23 -28.38
CA GLY A 703 -2.63 42.14 -28.38
C GLY A 703 -2.00 41.88 -29.75
N ASP A 704 -2.71 42.06 -30.86
CA ASP A 704 -2.22 41.71 -32.21
C ASP A 704 -1.44 42.84 -32.90
N HIS A 705 -1.56 44.08 -32.42
CA HIS A 705 -0.87 45.24 -33.00
C HIS A 705 0.61 45.35 -32.60
N LYS A 706 1.46 44.45 -33.13
CA LYS A 706 2.90 44.72 -33.32
C LYS A 706 3.42 44.25 -34.69
N THR A 707 2.68 44.56 -35.75
CA THR A 707 3.20 44.69 -37.12
C THR A 707 2.68 45.95 -37.83
N ALA A 708 2.75 47.12 -37.19
CA ALA A 708 2.84 48.39 -37.91
C ALA A 708 3.23 49.51 -36.94
N HIS A 709 4.44 50.03 -37.07
CA HIS A 709 4.73 51.35 -36.51
C HIS A 709 4.21 52.42 -37.47
N ASP A 710 3.60 53.44 -36.88
CA ASP A 710 3.51 54.82 -37.33
C ASP A 710 2.25 55.29 -38.09
N ASN A 711 1.80 56.47 -37.65
CA ASN A 711 0.81 57.42 -38.18
C ASN A 711 -0.70 57.31 -37.88
N SER A 712 -1.12 58.27 -37.03
CA SER A 712 -2.18 59.28 -37.26
C SER A 712 -3.61 58.97 -36.83
N ILE A 713 -4.00 59.69 -35.76
CA ILE A 713 -5.30 60.33 -35.47
C ILE A 713 -6.38 60.14 -36.55
N ALA A 714 -7.53 59.54 -36.19
CA ALA A 714 -8.88 60.14 -36.34
C ALA A 714 -10.03 59.10 -36.24
N THR A 715 -10.90 59.33 -35.24
CA THR A 715 -12.36 59.41 -35.36
C THR A 715 -13.21 58.16 -35.67
N ILE A 716 -13.97 57.75 -34.64
CA ILE A 716 -15.35 57.22 -34.57
C ILE A 716 -16.12 57.10 -35.91
N THR A 717 -16.70 55.92 -36.21
CA THR A 717 -18.15 55.70 -36.43
C THR A 717 -18.52 54.22 -36.65
N LEU A 718 -19.70 53.83 -36.15
CA LEU A 718 -20.41 52.57 -36.38
C LEU A 718 -20.51 52.20 -37.87
N GLU A 719 -20.55 50.90 -38.19
CA GLU A 719 -21.70 50.27 -38.89
C GLU A 719 -21.56 48.73 -38.97
N THR A 720 -22.72 48.11 -38.81
CA THR A 720 -23.07 46.69 -39.01
C THR A 720 -22.77 46.21 -40.43
N GLU A 721 -22.40 44.93 -40.61
CA GLU A 721 -23.07 44.01 -41.54
C GLU A 721 -22.48 42.59 -41.52
N THR A 722 -23.32 41.70 -42.04
CA THR A 722 -23.45 40.24 -41.91
C THR A 722 -22.76 39.49 -43.08
N GLU A 723 -22.76 38.16 -42.96
CA GLU A 723 -22.54 37.12 -44.02
C GLU A 723 -21.08 36.68 -44.29
N THR A 724 -20.72 35.46 -44.69
CA THR A 724 -21.15 34.04 -44.64
C THR A 724 -20.03 33.30 -45.43
N GLU A 725 -19.86 31.98 -45.25
CA GLU A 725 -19.28 31.01 -46.22
C GLU A 725 -17.73 30.93 -46.35
N THR A 726 -17.04 29.81 -46.60
CA THR A 726 -17.22 28.33 -46.55
C THR A 726 -15.82 27.70 -46.82
N GLU A 727 -15.70 26.38 -46.62
CA GLU A 727 -14.73 25.41 -47.22
C GLU A 727 -13.40 25.19 -46.46
N THR A 728 -13.22 24.08 -45.72
CA THR A 728 -12.99 22.66 -46.11
C THR A 728 -11.65 22.41 -46.79
N GLU A 729 -10.79 21.59 -46.16
CA GLU A 729 -9.96 20.58 -46.83
C GLU A 729 -9.37 19.59 -45.81
N THR A 730 -9.13 18.36 -46.29
CA THR A 730 -8.83 17.11 -45.58
C THR A 730 -7.57 16.51 -46.22
N GLU A 731 -6.64 15.91 -45.46
CA GLU A 731 -5.67 14.85 -45.86
C GLU A 731 -4.78 14.51 -44.63
N THR A 732 -4.73 13.29 -44.07
CA THR A 732 -4.09 11.99 -44.44
C THR A 732 -2.55 12.00 -44.48
N GLU A 733 -1.84 11.36 -43.53
CA GLU A 733 -0.58 10.57 -43.69
C GLU A 733 -0.45 9.58 -42.48
N THR A 734 -0.42 8.25 -42.62
CA THR A 734 0.65 7.27 -43.00
C THR A 734 1.75 7.06 -41.94
N GLU A 735 1.70 5.94 -41.20
CA GLU A 735 2.81 5.44 -40.35
C GLU A 735 3.47 4.20 -40.96
N THR A 736 4.80 4.10 -40.79
CA THR A 736 5.68 3.07 -41.34
C THR A 736 6.17 2.17 -40.22
N GLU A 737 5.96 0.85 -40.35
CA GLU A 737 6.47 -0.19 -39.45
C GLU A 737 7.95 -0.52 -39.76
N THR A 738 8.73 -0.84 -38.73
CA THR A 738 10.06 -1.49 -38.87
C THR A 738 10.09 -2.74 -38.01
N GLU A 739 10.32 -3.89 -38.65
CA GLU A 739 10.45 -5.22 -38.05
C GLU A 739 11.83 -5.43 -37.42
N THR A 740 11.92 -6.27 -36.38
CA THR A 740 13.16 -6.96 -36.00
C THR A 740 12.81 -8.38 -35.59
N GLU A 741 13.36 -9.34 -36.33
CA GLU A 741 13.19 -10.79 -36.21
C GLU A 741 13.99 -11.34 -35.02
N THR A 742 13.41 -12.31 -34.30
CA THR A 742 14.14 -13.17 -33.35
C THR A 742 13.91 -14.62 -33.76
N GLU A 743 14.97 -15.29 -34.22
CA GLU A 743 14.96 -16.70 -34.58
C GLU A 743 14.88 -17.60 -33.33
N THR A 744 14.13 -18.68 -33.50
CA THR A 744 13.87 -19.73 -32.52
C THR A 744 14.73 -20.94 -32.88
N GLU A 745 15.54 -21.46 -31.95
CA GLU A 745 16.04 -22.83 -32.04
C GLU A 745 15.44 -23.67 -30.92
N THR A 746 14.99 -24.85 -31.34
CA THR A 746 14.22 -25.85 -30.61
C THR A 746 15.16 -27.02 -30.39
N GLU A 747 15.39 -27.44 -29.15
CA GLU A 747 15.83 -28.81 -28.88
C GLU A 747 14.89 -29.47 -27.87
N THR A 748 14.42 -30.63 -28.29
CA THR A 748 13.42 -31.48 -27.68
C THR A 748 14.17 -32.67 -27.11
N GLU A 749 14.12 -32.90 -25.80
CA GLU A 749 14.39 -34.23 -25.26
C GLU A 749 13.23 -34.65 -24.37
N THR A 750 12.69 -35.80 -24.75
CA THR A 750 11.53 -36.48 -24.20
C THR A 750 12.09 -37.62 -23.36
N GLU A 751 11.84 -37.62 -22.06
CA GLU A 751 11.95 -38.86 -21.27
C GLU A 751 10.62 -39.07 -20.53
N THR A 752 9.96 -40.16 -20.89
CA THR A 752 8.73 -40.67 -20.33
C THR A 752 8.98 -42.14 -20.03
N GLU A 753 9.15 -42.51 -18.76
CA GLU A 753 8.88 -43.88 -18.28
C GLU A 753 8.31 -43.78 -16.84
N THR A 754 6.99 -43.88 -16.66
CA THR A 754 6.22 -45.09 -16.33
C THR A 754 6.44 -45.61 -14.90
N GLU A 755 5.73 -45.06 -13.91
CA GLU A 755 5.56 -45.73 -12.62
C GLU A 755 4.38 -46.71 -12.72
N THR A 756 4.69 -47.99 -12.53
CA THR A 756 3.73 -49.09 -12.48
C THR A 756 3.58 -49.48 -11.02
N GLU A 757 2.47 -49.13 -10.37
CA GLU A 757 2.13 -49.65 -9.06
C GLU A 757 1.82 -51.16 -9.19
N THR A 758 2.60 -51.99 -8.50
CA THR A 758 2.29 -53.40 -8.30
C THR A 758 2.18 -53.62 -6.80
N GLU A 759 0.95 -53.74 -6.31
CA GLU A 759 0.67 -54.27 -4.98
C GLU A 759 1.22 -55.70 -4.89
N THR A 760 2.03 -55.98 -3.87
CA THR A 760 2.34 -57.36 -3.46
C THR A 760 2.31 -57.41 -1.94
N GLU A 761 1.21 -57.93 -1.41
CA GLU A 761 1.13 -58.39 -0.03
C GLU A 761 2.17 -59.49 0.18
N THR A 762 2.97 -59.38 1.23
CA THR A 762 3.71 -60.54 1.78
C THR A 762 3.76 -60.38 3.29
N GLU A 763 2.81 -61.04 3.95
CA GLU A 763 2.93 -61.37 5.37
C GLU A 763 4.16 -62.26 5.56
N THR A 764 5.02 -61.93 6.51
CA THR A 764 5.95 -62.90 7.09
C THR A 764 6.10 -62.59 8.57
N GLU A 765 5.30 -63.28 9.37
CA GLU A 765 5.56 -63.48 10.79
C GLU A 765 6.93 -64.14 10.96
N THR A 766 7.77 -63.63 11.86
CA THR A 766 8.85 -64.41 12.43
C THR A 766 8.97 -64.04 13.90
N GLU A 767 8.28 -64.82 14.73
CA GLU A 767 8.63 -64.99 16.13
C GLU A 767 10.03 -65.61 16.21
N THR A 768 10.89 -65.06 17.07
CA THR A 768 11.97 -65.84 17.67
C THR A 768 12.19 -65.34 19.09
N GLU A 769 11.60 -66.06 20.06
CA GLU A 769 12.02 -66.06 21.45
C GLU A 769 13.46 -66.59 21.55
N THR A 770 14.35 -65.95 22.33
CA THR A 770 15.14 -66.67 23.35
C THR A 770 15.71 -65.72 24.42
N GLU A 771 15.52 -66.16 25.66
CA GLU A 771 15.87 -65.60 26.96
C GLU A 771 17.37 -65.40 27.21
N THR A 772 17.74 -64.48 28.12
CA THR A 772 18.66 -64.83 29.21
C THR A 772 18.46 -63.90 30.42
N GLU A 773 17.91 -64.43 31.51
CA GLU A 773 18.00 -63.82 32.84
C GLU A 773 19.43 -63.88 33.36
N THR A 774 19.86 -62.85 34.10
CA THR A 774 20.83 -63.06 35.19
C THR A 774 20.61 -62.02 36.28
N GLU A 775 19.99 -62.45 37.38
CA GLU A 775 20.05 -61.77 38.67
C GLU A 775 21.51 -61.70 39.16
N THR A 776 21.92 -60.60 39.77
CA THR A 776 22.71 -60.69 41.01
C THR A 776 22.53 -59.41 41.83
N GLU A 777 22.08 -59.61 43.07
CA GLU A 777 22.00 -58.61 44.15
C GLU A 777 23.39 -58.15 44.63
N THR A 778 23.33 -57.27 45.64
CA THR A 778 24.30 -56.96 46.71
C THR A 778 25.35 -55.90 46.35
N GLU A 779 25.64 -54.88 47.17
CA GLU A 779 25.22 -54.46 48.52
C GLU A 779 25.89 -53.09 48.79
N THR A 780 25.41 -52.38 49.83
CA THR A 780 26.14 -51.46 50.72
C THR A 780 26.86 -50.18 50.22
N GLU A 781 26.40 -49.08 50.84
CA GLU A 781 27.16 -48.05 51.56
C GLU A 781 28.04 -46.99 50.84
N THR A 782 27.79 -45.77 51.34
CA THR A 782 28.72 -44.69 51.75
C THR A 782 29.23 -43.65 50.75
N GLU A 783 28.95 -42.41 51.16
CA GLU A 783 29.86 -41.24 51.27
C GLU A 783 30.89 -41.03 50.15
N THR A 784 30.79 -39.91 49.44
CA THR A 784 31.34 -38.60 49.87
C THR A 784 30.85 -37.48 48.96
#